data_AF-A0A6N6Q446-F1
#
_entry.id   AF-A0A6N6Q446-F1
#
_cell.length_a   1.000
_cell.length_b   1.000
_cell.length_c   1.000
_cell.angle_alpha   90.00
_cell.angle_beta   90.00
_cell.angle_gamma   90.00
#
_symmetry.space_group_name_H-M   'P 1'
#
loop_
_entity.id
_entity.type
_entity.pdbx_description
1 polymer ?
#
loop_
_entity_poly.entity_id
_entity_poly.type
_entity_poly.pdbx_seq_one_letter_code
_entity_poly.pdbx_strand_id
1 'polypeptide(L)'
;MPVSANYVNVAWLAFRAAVFWLTVESLLAVDQKSNKSVAEGMRLLHSNCLGCHNAEKHKANLNLSSRSSALRGGESGAAIVPGKPEKSLLVQALDASADPHMPPKKQLSDKEMDAFRRWVQAGALWDEKALEQARHPREVTPGDAPVGFSPIYAISLNGDGTRLALGRGRDIVIHDLGQTNQPVVARWIAHSEQVRSLVWSADQKNIASGSFREISLWQGHSGQLLWKINFGIEDRVTAIRFTPDGRSVLVADGRSGQGGRLTLFNSGTGQLLQRWMAHADSIHDVSISSDGRLAASAGADKIIKVWELATHQEVSRMEGHSAAIYGVAFNPGGTELLSVGADRQLRLWDVKNRESVVTIADGKNPFVSVSWIASGSAYAADEDGAVWRFKDFKRHNGEQSSATAEERELKRLPVAFHGLSTSNDGKTLALAAQNGDAYIMDPEGKLIATIPAHASQYQSNTSSPNPSKPEVKVKAGAAVELPPPSFVADVLPALAKAGCMAGSCHAKADGQNGFKLSVFSYDPAADFKEITYEGRGRRVFPAAPEESLLLLKPTGTIEHGGGERFAVGSETHQLLVRWIRSGLLYQRENEPTLVSLSVVPSEKSYRRKESTQLKVEANFSNGTHRDVTRLVDFISNDKELVQIDENGILRTGMIPGETVVVARFMGQVAASRVTIPTTQKISEKKFAALPVNNFIDTQALEHFRKLAILPSGLCSDSDFLRRSSLDAIGALPSPEETRAFLANADPRKREKWINHLLEHPNYADFWANKWADLLRPNPDRVGVKSVYLLDQWLRESFRQNKPHDQFVRDILESEGSNHRDGPAVVYRDRREPTELTTMFSQLFLGTRMECAKCHHHPNEKWAQEDFYQFAAFFGPLKQKGAGLSPPISAGTETFYFGGKGRVKHPVTGKELEPRTPDGPLVPWNEKEDPRRQLVDWLVAPGNPFFARAAVNRVWSAFFGRGFVEPVDDFRVSNPIVNEPLLRALTEDFTKHGFDQKHLIRTILSSRLYQLSSEPNESNLNDTRNYSRSYRRRLPAEVLLDAVNDVTGVPDEFNGSPPGTRALQTWSYKVPSQFMDAFNRPNSSSDCPCERDGRTSVVQSLHMMNAQSLQVKLTSKDGRVKKLADGKSEPTELVTELYLAAFSRFPTSSEIASASAAYSMNGATRQSATEDVLWALLNSPEFVFNH
;
A
#
# COMPACT_ATOMS: atom_id res chain seq x y z
N MET A 1 -26.34 47.04 -89.83
CA MET A 1 -27.50 46.77 -88.94
C MET A 1 -27.14 45.63 -87.98
N PRO A 2 -27.75 45.56 -86.78
CA PRO A 2 -27.15 45.04 -85.53
C PRO A 2 -27.63 43.64 -85.09
N VAL A 3 -27.00 43.05 -84.04
CA VAL A 3 -27.59 42.60 -82.74
C VAL A 3 -26.77 41.46 -82.05
N SER A 4 -26.30 41.79 -80.83
CA SER A 4 -25.97 41.05 -79.59
C SER A 4 -25.39 39.61 -79.55
N ALA A 5 -24.25 39.47 -78.85
CA ALA A 5 -23.94 38.32 -77.98
C ALA A 5 -22.88 38.72 -76.92
N ASN A 6 -23.28 38.88 -75.66
CA ASN A 6 -22.36 39.04 -74.52
C ASN A 6 -23.05 38.64 -73.20
N TYR A 7 -23.17 37.33 -72.92
CA TYR A 7 -23.56 36.85 -71.58
C TYR A 7 -22.93 35.50 -71.15
N VAL A 8 -21.95 34.95 -71.89
CA VAL A 8 -21.41 33.60 -71.59
C VAL A 8 -20.03 33.61 -70.91
N ASN A 9 -19.25 34.69 -70.96
CA ASN A 9 -17.85 34.63 -70.51
C ASN A 9 -17.59 34.87 -69.01
N VAL A 10 -18.50 35.51 -68.26
CA VAL A 10 -18.23 35.84 -66.84
C VAL A 10 -18.55 34.66 -65.91
N ALA A 11 -19.61 33.89 -66.19
CA ALA A 11 -19.97 32.73 -65.38
C ALA A 11 -18.98 31.55 -65.54
N TRP A 12 -18.38 31.40 -66.73
CA TRP A 12 -17.45 30.30 -67.01
C TRP A 12 -16.07 30.52 -66.38
N LEU A 13 -15.61 31.77 -66.28
CA LEU A 13 -14.38 32.15 -65.57
C LEU A 13 -14.54 32.05 -64.04
N ALA A 14 -15.70 32.43 -63.49
CA ALA A 14 -15.99 32.27 -62.06
C ALA A 14 -16.06 30.78 -61.65
N PHE A 15 -16.63 29.93 -62.50
CA PHE A 15 -16.71 28.49 -62.24
C PHE A 15 -15.32 27.80 -62.27
N ARG A 16 -14.43 28.19 -63.20
CA ARG A 16 -13.04 27.69 -63.19
C ARG A 16 -12.24 28.19 -62.00
N ALA A 17 -12.41 29.44 -61.58
CA ALA A 17 -11.74 29.96 -60.38
C ALA A 17 -12.22 29.27 -59.09
N ALA A 18 -13.53 29.01 -58.96
CA ALA A 18 -14.10 28.32 -57.81
C ALA A 18 -13.71 26.84 -57.77
N VAL A 19 -13.69 26.13 -58.91
CA VAL A 19 -13.22 24.73 -58.97
C VAL A 19 -11.72 24.65 -58.70
N PHE A 20 -10.92 25.59 -59.21
CA PHE A 20 -9.48 25.64 -58.93
C PHE A 20 -9.20 25.92 -57.44
N TRP A 21 -9.91 26.87 -56.81
CA TRP A 21 -9.81 27.16 -55.38
C TRP A 21 -10.27 26.00 -54.49
N LEU A 22 -11.40 25.34 -54.82
CA LEU A 22 -11.86 24.15 -54.10
C LEU A 22 -10.90 22.97 -54.25
N THR A 23 -10.28 22.78 -55.41
CA THR A 23 -9.24 21.76 -55.58
C THR A 23 -7.97 22.10 -54.80
N VAL A 24 -7.52 23.36 -54.79
CA VAL A 24 -6.33 23.79 -54.05
C VAL A 24 -6.56 23.74 -52.54
N GLU A 25 -7.72 24.15 -52.02
CA GLU A 25 -8.06 24.00 -50.59
C GLU A 25 -8.22 22.53 -50.19
N SER A 26 -8.80 21.68 -51.05
CA SER A 26 -8.88 20.24 -50.78
C SER A 26 -7.50 19.56 -50.80
N LEU A 27 -6.61 19.96 -51.71
CA LEU A 27 -5.22 19.49 -51.76
C LEU A 27 -4.42 19.99 -50.55
N LEU A 28 -4.57 21.26 -50.14
CA LEU A 28 -3.94 21.82 -48.94
C LEU A 28 -4.51 21.23 -47.63
N ALA A 29 -5.80 20.90 -47.57
CA ALA A 29 -6.43 20.27 -46.40
C ALA A 29 -6.08 18.77 -46.28
N VAL A 30 -5.91 18.06 -47.41
CA VAL A 30 -5.36 16.70 -47.45
C VAL A 30 -3.88 16.70 -47.07
N ASP A 31 -3.10 17.69 -47.52
CA ASP A 31 -1.68 17.84 -47.20
C ASP A 31 -1.44 18.29 -45.74
N GLN A 32 -2.36 19.06 -45.15
CA GLN A 32 -2.34 19.37 -43.72
C GLN A 32 -2.78 18.19 -42.83
N LYS A 33 -3.79 17.41 -43.23
CA LYS A 33 -4.23 16.21 -42.50
C LYS A 33 -3.20 15.08 -42.60
N SER A 34 -2.55 14.91 -43.77
CA SER A 34 -1.46 13.96 -43.95
C SER A 34 -0.29 14.35 -43.03
N ASN A 35 0.20 15.60 -43.08
CA ASN A 35 1.30 16.09 -42.24
C ASN A 35 1.03 15.96 -40.73
N LYS A 36 -0.21 16.23 -40.27
CA LYS A 36 -0.58 15.99 -38.86
C LYS A 36 -0.51 14.51 -38.47
N SER A 37 -1.03 13.62 -39.32
CA SER A 37 -1.00 12.17 -39.08
C SER A 37 0.43 11.61 -39.10
N VAL A 38 1.30 12.15 -39.97
CA VAL A 38 2.72 11.80 -40.02
C VAL A 38 3.41 12.19 -38.72
N ALA A 39 3.28 13.46 -38.31
CA ALA A 39 3.90 13.93 -37.07
C ALA A 39 3.38 13.19 -35.82
N GLU A 40 2.09 12.85 -35.78
CA GLU A 40 1.47 12.14 -34.65
C GLU A 40 1.93 10.67 -34.59
N GLY A 41 1.94 9.96 -35.73
CA GLY A 41 2.42 8.58 -35.80
C GLY A 41 3.93 8.45 -35.50
N MET A 42 4.75 9.34 -36.06
CA MET A 42 6.19 9.37 -35.78
C MET A 42 6.48 9.68 -34.29
N ARG A 43 5.69 10.57 -33.67
CA ARG A 43 5.79 10.85 -32.22
C ARG A 43 5.46 9.62 -31.39
N LEU A 44 4.36 8.92 -31.70
CA LEU A 44 3.95 7.70 -30.98
C LEU A 44 5.00 6.59 -31.06
N LEU A 45 5.59 6.41 -32.24
CA LEU A 45 6.66 5.44 -32.48
C LEU A 45 7.94 5.80 -31.70
N HIS A 46 8.24 7.10 -31.59
CA HIS A 46 9.34 7.60 -30.77
C HIS A 46 9.11 7.39 -29.27
N SER A 47 7.97 7.83 -28.74
CA SER A 47 7.67 7.81 -27.30
C SER A 47 7.48 6.41 -26.72
N ASN A 48 7.00 5.46 -27.52
CA ASN A 48 6.57 4.15 -27.01
C ASN A 48 7.39 2.97 -27.54
N CYS A 49 8.12 3.12 -28.65
CA CYS A 49 8.78 1.99 -29.31
C CYS A 49 10.30 2.17 -29.44
N LEU A 50 10.80 3.36 -29.78
CA LEU A 50 12.24 3.59 -30.03
C LEU A 50 13.13 3.47 -28.79
N GLY A 51 12.59 3.55 -27.57
CA GLY A 51 13.37 3.30 -26.36
C GLY A 51 13.96 1.87 -26.29
N CYS A 52 13.28 0.90 -26.90
CA CYS A 52 13.67 -0.52 -26.93
C CYS A 52 13.99 -1.08 -28.32
N HIS A 53 13.55 -0.42 -29.41
CA HIS A 53 13.66 -0.87 -30.80
C HIS A 53 14.35 0.17 -31.69
N ASN A 54 15.62 0.45 -31.41
CA ASN A 54 16.46 1.38 -32.16
C ASN A 54 17.73 0.69 -32.71
N ALA A 55 18.64 1.47 -33.29
CA ALA A 55 19.87 0.94 -33.89
C ALA A 55 20.83 0.30 -32.86
N GLU A 56 20.81 0.74 -31.60
CA GLU A 56 21.70 0.26 -30.54
C GLU A 56 21.06 -0.81 -29.64
N LYS A 57 19.72 -0.76 -29.49
CA LYS A 57 18.91 -1.71 -28.71
C LYS A 57 17.82 -2.30 -29.59
N HIS A 58 17.87 -3.60 -29.87
CA HIS A 58 16.90 -4.29 -30.74
C HIS A 58 16.43 -5.59 -30.08
N LYS A 59 15.51 -5.49 -29.12
CA LYS A 59 14.81 -6.68 -28.60
C LYS A 59 14.06 -7.38 -29.74
N ALA A 60 14.16 -8.71 -29.81
CA ALA A 60 13.57 -9.54 -30.87
C ALA A 60 14.00 -9.15 -32.30
N ASN A 61 15.21 -8.59 -32.47
CA ASN A 61 15.77 -8.17 -33.76
C ASN A 61 14.91 -7.14 -34.52
N LEU A 62 13.96 -6.47 -33.85
CA LEU A 62 13.12 -5.44 -34.43
C LEU A 62 13.79 -4.07 -34.29
N ASN A 63 14.11 -3.44 -35.41
CA ASN A 63 14.63 -2.08 -35.48
C ASN A 63 13.62 -1.14 -36.15
N LEU A 64 13.17 -0.12 -35.42
CA LEU A 64 12.21 0.87 -35.90
C LEU A 64 12.85 2.24 -36.18
N SER A 65 14.18 2.36 -36.16
CA SER A 65 14.90 3.64 -36.31
C SER A 65 14.80 4.27 -37.71
N SER A 66 14.38 3.50 -38.71
CA SER A 66 14.18 3.99 -40.08
C SER A 66 12.98 3.33 -40.74
N ARG A 67 12.43 4.00 -41.76
CA ARG A 67 11.31 3.46 -42.53
C ARG A 67 11.63 2.10 -43.11
N SER A 68 12.81 1.97 -43.72
CA SER A 68 13.23 0.71 -44.35
C SER A 68 13.33 -0.43 -43.36
N SER A 69 13.78 -0.18 -42.12
CA SER A 69 13.84 -1.20 -41.08
C SER A 69 12.45 -1.55 -40.52
N ALA A 70 11.57 -0.57 -40.31
CA ALA A 70 10.20 -0.83 -39.87
C ALA A 70 9.36 -1.60 -40.91
N LEU A 71 9.60 -1.35 -42.20
CA LEU A 71 8.95 -2.08 -43.30
C LEU A 71 9.51 -3.49 -43.49
N ARG A 72 10.81 -3.71 -43.23
CA ARG A 72 11.39 -5.06 -43.20
C ARG A 72 10.88 -5.85 -42.00
N GLY A 73 10.76 -5.20 -40.85
CA GLY A 73 10.37 -5.80 -39.59
C GLY A 73 11.45 -6.71 -38.99
N GLY A 74 11.06 -7.50 -37.98
CA GLY A 74 11.93 -8.46 -37.29
C GLY A 74 11.75 -9.88 -37.83
N GLU A 75 12.13 -10.90 -37.04
CA GLU A 75 12.04 -12.32 -37.43
C GLU A 75 10.62 -12.79 -37.77
N SER A 76 9.59 -12.09 -37.25
CA SER A 76 8.18 -12.41 -37.50
C SER A 76 7.61 -11.75 -38.77
N GLY A 77 8.41 -10.99 -39.52
CA GLY A 77 7.98 -10.28 -40.74
C GLY A 77 7.78 -8.77 -40.53
N ALA A 78 7.20 -8.11 -41.55
CA ALA A 78 7.06 -6.66 -41.64
C ALA A 78 6.28 -6.09 -40.44
N ALA A 79 6.92 -5.21 -39.66
CA ALA A 79 6.29 -4.60 -38.50
C ALA A 79 5.17 -3.64 -38.91
N ILE A 80 5.37 -2.92 -40.01
CA ILE A 80 4.39 -2.00 -40.59
C ILE A 80 4.16 -2.34 -42.06
N VAL A 81 2.89 -2.47 -42.45
CA VAL A 81 2.45 -2.63 -43.85
C VAL A 81 1.70 -1.36 -44.27
N PRO A 82 2.29 -0.50 -45.11
CA PRO A 82 1.68 0.76 -45.55
C PRO A 82 0.27 0.58 -46.11
N GLY A 83 -0.67 1.39 -45.61
CA GLY A 83 -2.06 1.39 -46.04
C GLY A 83 -2.93 0.24 -45.51
N LYS A 84 -2.35 -0.66 -44.71
CA LYS A 84 -3.02 -1.87 -44.18
C LYS A 84 -2.72 -2.04 -42.68
N PRO A 85 -3.32 -1.23 -41.79
CA PRO A 85 -3.12 -1.32 -40.35
C PRO A 85 -3.45 -2.71 -39.80
N GLU A 86 -4.49 -3.36 -40.32
CA GLU A 86 -4.91 -4.71 -39.93
C GLU A 86 -3.91 -5.80 -40.31
N LYS A 87 -2.98 -5.54 -41.24
CA LYS A 87 -1.90 -6.46 -41.63
C LYS A 87 -0.54 -6.10 -41.04
N SER A 88 -0.48 -5.01 -40.28
CA SER A 88 0.75 -4.54 -39.64
C SER A 88 0.94 -5.26 -38.31
N LEU A 89 1.98 -6.07 -38.18
CA LEU A 89 2.23 -6.87 -36.96
C LEU A 89 2.34 -5.98 -35.71
N LEU A 90 2.90 -4.78 -35.85
CA LEU A 90 3.01 -3.84 -34.74
C LEU A 90 1.63 -3.37 -34.24
N VAL A 91 0.66 -3.18 -35.14
CA VAL A 91 -0.72 -2.78 -34.78
C VAL A 91 -1.46 -3.95 -34.12
N GLN A 92 -1.25 -5.18 -34.60
CA GLN A 92 -1.84 -6.38 -34.02
C GLN A 92 -1.29 -6.67 -32.62
N ALA A 93 0.02 -6.51 -32.44
CA ALA A 93 0.68 -6.70 -31.15
C ALA A 93 0.25 -5.65 -30.11
N LEU A 94 -0.07 -4.43 -30.56
CA LEU A 94 -0.56 -3.35 -29.69
C LEU A 94 -2.07 -3.39 -29.44
N ASP A 95 -2.81 -4.35 -30.01
CA ASP A 95 -4.25 -4.48 -29.82
C ASP A 95 -4.59 -4.95 -28.38
N ALA A 96 -5.71 -4.47 -27.83
CA ALA A 96 -6.14 -4.76 -26.46
C ALA A 96 -6.40 -6.25 -26.20
N SER A 97 -6.64 -7.05 -27.26
CA SER A 97 -6.85 -8.49 -27.17
C SER A 97 -5.57 -9.34 -27.36
N ALA A 98 -4.40 -8.73 -27.54
CA ALA A 98 -3.14 -9.44 -27.80
C ALA A 98 -2.52 -10.10 -26.54
N ASP A 99 -1.84 -11.23 -26.72
CA ASP A 99 -1.20 -12.04 -25.67
C ASP A 99 -0.01 -11.28 -25.02
N PRO A 100 0.15 -11.26 -23.68
CA PRO A 100 0.92 -10.22 -22.99
C PRO A 100 2.42 -10.49 -22.93
N HIS A 101 2.98 -11.29 -23.83
CA HIS A 101 4.41 -11.58 -23.81
C HIS A 101 5.25 -10.42 -24.37
N MET A 102 4.77 -9.71 -25.41
CA MET A 102 5.24 -8.38 -25.86
C MET A 102 4.21 -7.74 -26.81
N PRO A 103 3.90 -6.43 -26.68
CA PRO A 103 4.48 -5.41 -25.79
C PRO A 103 3.92 -5.43 -24.35
N PRO A 104 4.54 -4.73 -23.37
CA PRO A 104 3.99 -4.59 -22.02
C PRO A 104 2.57 -4.01 -22.03
N LYS A 105 1.72 -4.44 -21.09
CA LYS A 105 0.28 -4.13 -21.09
C LYS A 105 0.00 -2.62 -21.15
N LYS A 106 -0.90 -2.23 -22.07
CA LYS A 106 -1.42 -0.85 -22.28
C LYS A 106 -0.35 0.20 -22.64
N GLN A 107 0.46 -0.08 -23.66
CA GLN A 107 1.42 0.92 -24.17
C GLN A 107 0.76 2.15 -24.81
N LEU A 108 -0.42 2.02 -25.42
CA LEU A 108 -1.15 3.12 -26.07
C LEU A 108 -2.61 3.14 -25.60
N SER A 109 -3.17 4.33 -25.41
CA SER A 109 -4.61 4.54 -25.19
C SER A 109 -5.41 4.29 -26.46
N ASP A 110 -6.74 4.10 -26.35
CA ASP A 110 -7.62 3.89 -27.51
C ASP A 110 -7.49 5.01 -28.55
N LYS A 111 -7.34 6.25 -28.07
CA LYS A 111 -7.18 7.44 -28.92
C LYS A 111 -5.84 7.45 -29.67
N GLU A 112 -4.78 7.00 -29.01
CA GLU A 112 -3.44 6.88 -29.61
C GLU A 112 -3.36 5.71 -30.58
N MET A 113 -4.02 4.59 -30.27
CA MET A 113 -4.17 3.47 -31.20
C MET A 113 -4.93 3.88 -32.46
N ASP A 114 -5.99 4.67 -32.34
CA ASP A 114 -6.70 5.24 -33.49
C ASP A 114 -5.80 6.17 -34.32
N ALA A 115 -5.01 7.02 -33.66
CA ALA A 115 -4.04 7.87 -34.33
C ALA A 115 -2.96 7.06 -35.05
N PHE A 116 -2.44 6.01 -34.41
CA PHE A 116 -1.44 5.11 -34.96
C PHE A 116 -1.96 4.33 -36.17
N ARG A 117 -3.19 3.78 -36.08
CA ARG A 117 -3.88 3.13 -37.20
C ARG A 117 -4.09 4.09 -38.36
N ARG A 118 -4.51 5.34 -38.10
CA ARG A 118 -4.66 6.38 -39.13
C ARG A 118 -3.34 6.69 -39.84
N TRP A 119 -2.23 6.76 -39.12
CA TRP A 119 -0.91 6.99 -39.71
C TRP A 119 -0.46 5.82 -40.61
N VAL A 120 -0.65 4.58 -40.15
CA VAL A 120 -0.35 3.39 -40.98
C VAL A 120 -1.26 3.33 -42.21
N GLN A 121 -2.55 3.65 -42.04
CA GLN A 121 -3.52 3.74 -43.13
C GLN A 121 -3.14 4.81 -44.16
N ALA A 122 -2.53 5.92 -43.72
CA ALA A 122 -2.01 6.98 -44.57
C ALA A 122 -0.69 6.61 -45.29
N GLY A 123 -0.27 5.34 -45.22
CA GLY A 123 0.91 4.83 -45.94
C GLY A 123 2.20 4.80 -45.11
N ALA A 124 2.10 4.99 -43.79
CA ALA A 124 3.25 5.06 -42.88
C ALA A 124 4.36 5.97 -43.44
N LEU A 125 3.94 7.16 -43.88
CA LEU A 125 4.84 8.19 -44.37
C LEU A 125 5.81 8.54 -43.25
N TRP A 126 7.09 8.59 -43.59
CA TRP A 126 8.17 8.68 -42.62
C TRP A 126 8.82 10.05 -42.72
N ASP A 127 8.75 10.80 -41.64
CA ASP A 127 9.40 12.09 -41.52
C ASP A 127 10.56 11.97 -40.53
N GLU A 128 11.77 11.88 -41.06
CA GLU A 128 13.00 11.84 -40.27
C GLU A 128 13.20 13.15 -39.47
N LYS A 129 12.75 14.29 -40.01
CA LYS A 129 12.79 15.56 -39.28
C LYS A 129 11.78 15.60 -38.14
N ALA A 130 10.64 14.92 -38.23
CA ALA A 130 9.71 14.79 -37.10
C ALA A 130 10.28 13.91 -35.96
N LEU A 131 11.10 12.92 -36.29
CA LEU A 131 11.88 12.15 -35.30
C LEU A 131 13.01 12.98 -34.66
N GLU A 132 13.63 13.88 -35.42
CA GLU A 132 14.67 14.80 -34.94
C GLU A 132 14.09 16.03 -34.19
N GLN A 133 12.94 16.57 -34.59
CA GLN A 133 12.29 17.72 -33.96
C GLN A 133 11.86 17.44 -32.52
N ALA A 134 11.59 16.18 -32.17
CA ALA A 134 11.40 15.76 -30.78
C ALA A 134 12.65 15.96 -29.89
N ARG A 135 13.83 16.13 -30.49
CA ARG A 135 15.11 16.40 -29.80
C ARG A 135 15.38 17.88 -29.58
N HIS A 136 14.64 18.79 -30.21
CA HIS A 136 14.82 20.21 -29.93
C HIS A 136 14.00 20.61 -28.71
N PRO A 137 14.64 21.17 -27.67
CA PRO A 137 13.92 21.59 -26.49
C PRO A 137 12.89 22.68 -26.86
N ARG A 138 11.67 22.59 -26.32
CA ARG A 138 10.68 23.68 -26.46
C ARG A 138 11.33 24.99 -26.02
N GLU A 139 11.10 26.06 -26.76
CA GLU A 139 11.53 27.38 -26.31
C GLU A 139 10.79 27.71 -25.01
N VAL A 140 11.55 27.90 -23.94
CA VAL A 140 11.04 28.17 -22.58
C VAL A 140 11.67 29.47 -22.16
N THR A 141 10.83 30.46 -21.83
CA THR A 141 11.26 31.68 -21.17
C THR A 141 11.00 31.51 -19.67
N PRO A 142 12.03 31.31 -18.84
CA PRO A 142 11.84 31.19 -17.39
C PRO A 142 11.28 32.50 -16.82
N GLY A 143 10.34 32.40 -15.88
CA GLY A 143 9.86 33.51 -15.07
C GLY A 143 10.75 33.79 -13.87
N ASP A 144 10.38 34.79 -13.06
CA ASP A 144 11.04 35.03 -11.77
C ASP A 144 10.74 33.91 -10.78
N ALA A 145 11.74 33.57 -9.95
CA ALA A 145 11.54 32.63 -8.85
C ALA A 145 10.59 33.23 -7.79
N PRO A 146 9.79 32.40 -7.10
CA PRO A 146 8.89 32.87 -6.06
C PRO A 146 9.61 33.60 -4.91
N VAL A 147 8.94 34.57 -4.30
CA VAL A 147 9.47 35.32 -3.14
C VAL A 147 9.79 34.36 -2.00
N GLY A 148 11.01 34.45 -1.44
CA GLY A 148 11.49 33.58 -0.36
C GLY A 148 12.07 32.23 -0.83
N PHE A 149 11.99 31.89 -2.12
CA PHE A 149 12.64 30.70 -2.68
C PHE A 149 14.07 31.03 -3.15
N SER A 150 15.06 30.84 -2.29
CA SER A 150 16.47 31.15 -2.58
C SER A 150 17.48 30.07 -2.19
N PRO A 151 17.29 28.79 -2.58
CA PRO A 151 18.30 27.76 -2.33
C PRO A 151 19.63 28.08 -3.01
N ILE A 152 20.74 27.66 -2.39
CA ILE A 152 22.06 27.69 -3.03
C ILE A 152 22.30 26.32 -3.67
N TYR A 153 22.30 26.25 -5.00
CA TYR A 153 22.58 25.01 -5.73
C TYR A 153 24.06 24.86 -6.12
N ALA A 154 24.80 25.96 -6.14
CA ALA A 154 26.19 25.98 -6.59
C ALA A 154 27.07 26.79 -5.62
N ILE A 155 28.19 26.20 -5.21
CA ILE A 155 29.14 26.77 -4.27
C ILE A 155 30.55 26.40 -4.71
N SER A 156 31.49 27.34 -4.58
CA SER A 156 32.90 27.08 -4.90
C SER A 156 33.83 27.92 -4.04
N LEU A 157 34.72 27.25 -3.31
CA LEU A 157 35.88 27.87 -2.67
C LEU A 157 36.99 28.08 -3.72
N ASN A 158 37.72 29.18 -3.59
CA ASN A 158 38.98 29.33 -4.30
C ASN A 158 40.06 28.40 -3.70
N GLY A 159 41.17 28.20 -4.41
CA GLY A 159 42.17 27.20 -4.06
C GLY A 159 42.77 27.34 -2.65
N ASP A 160 42.96 28.55 -2.16
CA ASP A 160 43.50 28.83 -0.81
C ASP A 160 42.43 28.93 0.29
N GLY A 161 41.13 28.81 -0.05
CA GLY A 161 40.02 28.87 0.90
C GLY A 161 39.72 30.27 1.45
N THR A 162 40.34 31.34 0.93
CA THR A 162 40.12 32.72 1.40
C THR A 162 38.87 33.37 0.78
N ARG A 163 38.36 32.86 -0.34
CA ARG A 163 37.18 33.40 -1.03
C ARG A 163 36.16 32.32 -1.33
N LEU A 164 34.90 32.69 -1.19
CA LEU A 164 33.75 31.83 -1.47
C LEU A 164 32.87 32.46 -2.53
N ALA A 165 32.63 31.73 -3.62
CA ALA A 165 31.62 32.09 -4.62
C ALA A 165 30.33 31.31 -4.35
N LEU A 166 29.21 32.03 -4.29
CA LEU A 166 27.87 31.49 -4.07
C LEU A 166 26.96 31.82 -5.25
N GLY A 167 26.27 30.81 -5.78
CA GLY A 167 25.14 30.99 -6.66
C GLY A 167 23.87 31.23 -5.85
N ARG A 168 23.48 32.50 -5.67
CA ARG A 168 22.26 32.89 -4.93
C ARG A 168 21.16 33.28 -5.90
N GLY A 169 20.26 32.33 -6.16
CA GLY A 169 19.30 32.50 -7.26
C GLY A 169 20.06 32.72 -8.56
N ARG A 170 19.75 33.81 -9.25
CA ARG A 170 20.40 34.19 -10.52
C ARG A 170 21.73 34.96 -10.38
N ASP A 171 22.10 35.29 -9.14
CA ASP A 171 23.28 36.10 -8.84
C ASP A 171 24.48 35.20 -8.48
N ILE A 172 25.67 35.69 -8.81
CA ILE A 172 26.91 35.22 -8.19
C ILE A 172 27.32 36.24 -7.13
N VAL A 173 27.60 35.76 -5.92
CA VAL A 173 28.03 36.58 -4.79
C VAL A 173 29.38 36.04 -4.28
N ILE A 174 30.37 36.91 -4.17
CA ILE A 174 31.71 36.57 -3.69
C ILE A 174 31.90 37.10 -2.28
N HIS A 175 32.25 36.22 -1.36
CA HIS A 175 32.56 36.54 0.04
C HIS A 175 34.05 36.37 0.32
N ASP A 176 34.62 37.28 1.10
CA ASP A 176 35.97 37.16 1.67
C ASP A 176 35.90 36.45 3.03
N LEU A 177 36.43 35.23 3.12
CA LEU A 177 36.42 34.42 4.33
C LEU A 177 37.54 34.79 5.31
N GLY A 178 38.54 35.57 4.88
CA GLY A 178 39.65 36.02 5.72
C GLY A 178 39.28 37.20 6.64
N GLN A 179 38.15 37.87 6.38
CA GLN A 179 37.67 39.01 7.15
C GLN A 179 36.49 38.66 8.07
N THR A 180 36.38 39.38 9.18
CA THR A 180 35.26 39.24 10.13
C THR A 180 33.92 39.53 9.42
N ASN A 181 32.89 38.74 9.69
CA ASN A 181 31.55 38.79 9.08
C ASN A 181 31.46 38.45 7.59
N GLN A 182 32.54 37.93 6.98
CA GLN A 182 32.55 37.43 5.60
C GLN A 182 31.94 38.43 4.60
N PRO A 183 32.50 39.64 4.46
CA PRO A 183 31.90 40.69 3.64
C PRO A 183 31.78 40.28 2.17
N VAL A 184 30.73 40.79 1.51
CA VAL A 184 30.56 40.65 0.06
C VAL A 184 31.59 41.55 -0.63
N VAL A 185 32.49 40.96 -1.41
CA VAL A 185 33.51 41.70 -2.17
C VAL A 185 33.11 41.92 -3.63
N ALA A 186 32.19 41.12 -4.17
CA ALA A 186 31.60 41.32 -5.48
C ALA A 186 30.23 40.63 -5.59
N ARG A 187 29.32 41.22 -6.39
CA ARG A 187 28.01 40.65 -6.70
C ARG A 187 27.55 41.10 -8.08
N TRP A 188 27.01 40.18 -8.87
CA TRP A 188 26.42 40.49 -10.16
C TRP A 188 25.32 39.49 -10.53
N ILE A 189 24.43 39.90 -11.43
CA ILE A 189 23.43 39.01 -12.03
C ILE A 189 24.16 38.18 -13.09
N ALA A 190 24.27 36.87 -12.87
CA ALA A 190 25.01 35.98 -13.75
C ALA A 190 24.11 35.40 -14.85
N HIS A 191 22.91 34.99 -14.50
CA HIS A 191 22.00 34.29 -15.41
C HIS A 191 20.58 34.87 -15.35
N SER A 192 19.71 34.43 -16.25
CA SER A 192 18.26 34.72 -16.17
C SER A 192 17.57 33.87 -15.11
N GLU A 193 18.12 32.69 -14.84
CA GLU A 193 17.64 31.68 -13.88
C GLU A 193 18.73 31.34 -12.86
N GLN A 194 18.49 30.34 -12.02
CA GLN A 194 19.34 29.96 -10.90
C GLN A 194 20.70 29.45 -11.39
N VAL A 195 21.75 29.86 -10.69
CA VAL A 195 23.09 29.29 -10.87
C VAL A 195 23.05 27.85 -10.34
N ARG A 196 23.23 26.87 -11.23
CA ARG A 196 23.18 25.42 -10.91
C ARG A 196 24.56 24.79 -10.78
N SER A 197 25.58 25.40 -11.36
CA SER A 197 26.97 24.98 -11.24
C SER A 197 27.89 26.20 -11.26
N LEU A 198 28.99 26.12 -10.50
CA LEU A 198 29.91 27.23 -10.26
C LEU A 198 31.28 26.68 -9.91
N VAL A 199 32.35 27.21 -10.51
CA VAL A 199 33.73 26.79 -10.21
C VAL A 199 34.74 27.91 -10.44
N TRP A 200 35.71 28.04 -9.54
CA TRP A 200 36.90 28.90 -9.73
C TRP A 200 37.91 28.26 -10.67
N SER A 201 38.61 29.08 -11.47
CA SER A 201 39.82 28.65 -12.16
C SER A 201 40.97 28.42 -11.18
N ALA A 202 41.91 27.55 -11.51
CA ALA A 202 43.04 27.22 -10.65
C ALA A 202 43.93 28.43 -10.32
N ASP A 203 44.03 29.39 -11.26
CA ASP A 203 44.75 30.66 -11.07
C ASP A 203 43.93 31.73 -10.30
N GLN A 204 42.71 31.39 -9.88
CA GLN A 204 41.77 32.24 -9.13
C GLN A 204 41.34 33.53 -9.84
N LYS A 205 41.58 33.65 -11.15
CA LYS A 205 41.24 34.86 -11.91
C LYS A 205 39.81 34.84 -12.45
N ASN A 206 39.31 33.65 -12.78
CA ASN A 206 38.06 33.48 -13.51
C ASN A 206 37.09 32.56 -12.76
N ILE A 207 35.80 32.72 -13.04
CA ILE A 207 34.72 31.88 -12.53
C ILE A 207 33.89 31.42 -13.71
N ALA A 208 33.66 30.12 -13.84
CA ALA A 208 32.70 29.56 -14.78
C ALA A 208 31.39 29.24 -14.05
N SER A 209 30.26 29.58 -14.67
CA SER A 209 28.93 29.34 -14.11
C SER A 209 27.98 28.76 -15.15
N GLY A 210 27.04 27.94 -14.68
CA GLY A 210 26.03 27.29 -15.50
C GLY A 210 24.64 27.45 -14.92
N SER A 211 23.65 27.58 -15.79
CA SER A 211 22.23 27.68 -15.47
C SER A 211 21.42 26.81 -16.43
N PHE A 212 20.12 27.08 -16.58
CA PHE A 212 19.27 26.40 -17.54
C PHE A 212 19.62 26.84 -18.98
N ARG A 213 20.17 25.91 -19.77
CA ARG A 213 20.58 26.11 -21.18
C ARG A 213 21.62 27.20 -21.42
N GLU A 214 22.34 27.59 -20.38
CA GLU A 214 23.27 28.71 -20.43
C GLU A 214 24.53 28.43 -19.62
N ILE A 215 25.68 28.80 -20.18
CA ILE A 215 26.96 28.87 -19.48
C ILE A 215 27.62 30.21 -19.71
N SER A 216 28.41 30.66 -18.73
CA SER A 216 29.12 31.94 -18.80
C SER A 216 30.45 31.86 -18.06
N LEU A 217 31.42 32.65 -18.53
CA LEU A 217 32.70 32.84 -17.88
C LEU A 217 32.87 34.30 -17.47
N TRP A 218 33.33 34.51 -16.24
CA TRP A 218 33.44 35.81 -15.61
C TRP A 218 34.85 36.03 -15.08
N GLN A 219 35.29 37.28 -15.06
CA GLN A 219 36.44 37.67 -14.27
C GLN A 219 36.03 37.71 -12.79
N GLY A 220 36.65 36.87 -11.97
CA GLY A 220 36.16 36.54 -10.62
C GLY A 220 36.18 37.69 -9.60
N HIS A 221 36.96 38.75 -9.85
CA HIS A 221 37.09 39.91 -8.95
C HIS A 221 36.13 41.05 -9.29
N SER A 222 35.78 41.20 -10.57
CA SER A 222 34.98 42.34 -11.08
C SER A 222 33.57 41.93 -11.49
N GLY A 223 33.32 40.64 -11.72
CA GLY A 223 32.08 40.15 -12.34
C GLY A 223 31.97 40.52 -13.82
N GLN A 224 33.06 40.95 -14.47
CA GLN A 224 33.04 41.26 -15.90
C GLN A 224 32.80 39.96 -16.70
N LEU A 225 31.78 39.97 -17.55
CA LEU A 225 31.50 38.87 -18.48
C LEU A 225 32.62 38.78 -19.53
N LEU A 226 33.27 37.61 -19.63
CA LEU A 226 34.26 37.31 -20.66
C LEU A 226 33.58 36.73 -21.90
N TRP A 227 32.75 35.70 -21.72
CA TRP A 227 31.92 35.14 -22.78
C TRP A 227 30.72 34.38 -22.20
N LYS A 228 29.70 34.20 -23.05
CA LYS A 228 28.42 33.54 -22.72
C LYS A 228 27.98 32.66 -23.89
N ILE A 229 27.46 31.48 -23.58
CA ILE A 229 26.97 30.50 -24.56
C ILE A 229 25.57 30.05 -24.13
N ASN A 230 24.62 30.18 -25.05
CA ASN A 230 23.20 29.81 -24.87
C ASN A 230 22.71 28.86 -25.98
N PHE A 231 23.62 28.26 -26.74
CA PHE A 231 23.31 27.35 -27.83
C PHE A 231 23.95 25.98 -27.58
N GLY A 232 23.22 24.92 -27.94
CA GLY A 232 23.69 23.55 -27.83
C GLY A 232 23.66 22.94 -26.43
N ILE A 233 23.34 23.71 -25.38
CA ILE A 233 23.01 23.18 -24.06
C ILE A 233 21.51 22.88 -24.04
N GLU A 234 21.13 21.64 -23.70
CA GLU A 234 19.73 21.18 -23.88
C GLU A 234 18.88 21.32 -22.62
N ASP A 235 19.51 21.37 -21.43
CA ASP A 235 18.82 21.47 -20.13
C ASP A 235 19.69 22.20 -19.08
N ARG A 236 19.45 21.94 -17.78
CA ARG A 236 20.22 22.45 -16.64
C ARG A 236 21.68 21.99 -16.73
N VAL A 237 22.59 22.94 -16.58
CA VAL A 237 24.02 22.67 -16.46
C VAL A 237 24.33 22.31 -15.01
N THR A 238 24.45 21.01 -14.75
CA THR A 238 24.57 20.44 -13.41
C THR A 238 25.99 20.43 -12.87
N ALA A 239 27.00 20.42 -13.75
CA ALA A 239 28.40 20.46 -13.34
C ALA A 239 29.30 21.13 -14.36
N ILE A 240 30.30 21.86 -13.85
CA ILE A 240 31.34 22.54 -14.63
C ILE A 240 32.68 22.34 -13.91
N ARG A 241 33.74 22.03 -14.68
CA ARG A 241 35.12 21.92 -14.18
C ARG A 241 36.11 22.52 -15.17
N PHE A 242 37.10 23.26 -14.67
CA PHE A 242 38.28 23.59 -15.47
C PHE A 242 39.21 22.39 -15.58
N THR A 243 39.86 22.24 -16.72
CA THR A 243 41.03 21.37 -16.80
C THR A 243 42.15 21.91 -15.91
N PRO A 244 43.03 21.06 -15.32
CA PRO A 244 44.08 21.52 -14.42
C PRO A 244 45.03 22.56 -15.03
N ASP A 245 45.23 22.53 -16.35
CA ASP A 245 46.03 23.52 -17.09
C ASP A 245 45.29 24.86 -17.33
N GLY A 246 44.01 24.94 -16.97
CA GLY A 246 43.15 26.12 -17.13
C GLY A 246 42.74 26.44 -18.56
N ARG A 247 43.11 25.62 -19.56
CA ARG A 247 42.88 25.92 -21.00
C ARG A 247 41.48 25.56 -21.49
N SER A 248 40.80 24.66 -20.79
CA SER A 248 39.47 24.18 -21.19
C SER A 248 38.50 24.12 -20.01
N VAL A 249 37.21 24.14 -20.34
CA VAL A 249 36.09 24.00 -19.40
C VAL A 249 35.24 22.83 -19.85
N LEU A 250 35.13 21.80 -19.00
CA LEU A 250 34.23 20.67 -19.19
C LEU A 250 32.88 20.99 -18.55
N VAL A 251 31.81 20.80 -19.31
CA VAL A 251 30.44 21.12 -18.95
C VAL A 251 29.59 19.86 -19.08
N ALA A 252 28.77 19.59 -18.06
CA ALA A 252 27.79 18.53 -18.05
C ALA A 252 26.37 19.11 -18.04
N ASP A 253 25.57 18.69 -19.01
CA ASP A 253 24.15 18.98 -19.10
C ASP A 253 23.37 17.73 -19.49
N GLY A 254 22.05 17.72 -19.31
CA GLY A 254 21.26 16.58 -19.76
C GLY A 254 19.79 16.69 -19.39
N ARG A 255 18.94 16.31 -20.33
CA ARG A 255 17.50 16.29 -20.14
C ARG A 255 17.07 14.98 -19.54
N SER A 256 16.32 15.05 -18.44
CA SER A 256 15.87 13.87 -17.71
C SER A 256 15.09 12.91 -18.61
N GLY A 257 15.58 11.67 -18.71
CA GLY A 257 15.03 10.61 -19.55
C GLY A 257 15.31 10.73 -21.05
N GLN A 258 16.12 11.69 -21.51
CA GLN A 258 16.46 11.86 -22.93
C GLN A 258 17.97 11.75 -23.23
N GLY A 259 18.84 11.99 -22.25
CA GLY A 259 20.28 11.79 -22.38
C GLY A 259 21.12 12.87 -21.71
N GLY A 260 22.32 12.50 -21.30
CA GLY A 260 23.31 13.36 -20.66
C GLY A 260 24.53 13.57 -21.54
N ARG A 261 24.97 14.82 -21.69
CA ARG A 261 26.06 15.21 -22.57
C ARG A 261 27.21 15.84 -21.81
N LEU A 262 28.40 15.58 -22.33
CA LEU A 262 29.61 16.29 -21.95
C LEU A 262 30.04 17.17 -23.11
N THR A 263 30.36 18.42 -22.78
CA THR A 263 30.82 19.42 -23.75
C THR A 263 32.09 20.07 -23.23
N LEU A 264 33.14 20.10 -24.05
CA LEU A 264 34.42 20.74 -23.76
C LEU A 264 34.52 22.06 -24.52
N PHE A 265 34.80 23.15 -23.81
CA PHE A 265 34.98 24.49 -24.37
C PHE A 265 36.39 25.01 -24.13
N ASN A 266 36.89 25.84 -25.03
CA ASN A 266 38.11 26.61 -24.78
C ASN A 266 37.83 27.70 -23.73
N SER A 267 38.64 27.77 -22.68
CA SER A 267 38.40 28.72 -21.58
C SER A 267 38.64 30.18 -21.98
N GLY A 268 39.53 30.46 -22.93
CA GLY A 268 39.86 31.82 -23.37
C GLY A 268 38.82 32.40 -24.35
N THR A 269 38.32 31.57 -25.27
CA THR A 269 37.46 32.04 -26.38
C THR A 269 35.99 31.64 -26.25
N GLY A 270 35.65 30.68 -25.39
CA GLY A 270 34.31 30.07 -25.36
C GLY A 270 34.01 29.20 -26.59
N GLN A 271 34.99 28.90 -27.43
CA GLN A 271 34.79 28.05 -28.59
C GLN A 271 34.49 26.60 -28.16
N LEU A 272 33.46 26.01 -28.76
CA LEU A 272 33.17 24.58 -28.64
C LEU A 272 34.35 23.77 -29.21
N LEU A 273 35.00 22.96 -28.38
CA LEU A 273 36.07 22.06 -28.79
C LEU A 273 35.53 20.68 -29.14
N GLN A 274 34.69 20.11 -28.27
CA GLN A 274 34.08 18.81 -28.49
C GLN A 274 32.76 18.65 -27.73
N ARG A 275 31.87 17.80 -28.26
CA ARG A 275 30.64 17.36 -27.58
C ARG A 275 30.38 15.88 -27.85
N TRP A 276 29.94 15.15 -26.83
CA TRP A 276 29.52 13.76 -26.98
C TRP A 276 28.37 13.38 -26.04
N MET A 277 27.62 12.34 -26.42
CA MET A 277 26.63 11.72 -25.55
C MET A 277 27.37 10.83 -24.54
N ALA A 278 27.23 11.13 -23.26
CA ALA A 278 27.93 10.42 -22.21
C ALA A 278 27.01 9.39 -21.54
N HIS A 279 25.79 9.79 -21.20
CA HIS A 279 24.84 8.99 -20.42
C HIS A 279 23.46 8.90 -21.10
N ALA A 280 22.71 7.84 -20.79
CA ALA A 280 21.34 7.66 -21.29
C ALA A 280 20.31 8.54 -20.55
N ASP A 281 20.72 9.18 -19.46
CA ASP A 281 19.96 10.14 -18.68
C ASP A 281 20.90 11.28 -18.22
N SER A 282 20.34 12.32 -17.60
CA SER A 282 21.01 13.49 -17.03
C SER A 282 22.29 13.14 -16.25
N ILE A 283 23.33 13.96 -16.39
CA ILE A 283 24.55 13.91 -15.58
C ILE A 283 24.36 14.81 -14.36
N HIS A 284 24.81 14.40 -13.17
CA HIS A 284 24.68 15.21 -11.94
C HIS A 284 26.00 15.81 -11.46
N ASP A 285 27.12 15.18 -11.76
CA ASP A 285 28.43 15.67 -11.37
C ASP A 285 29.53 15.16 -12.30
N VAL A 286 30.63 15.90 -12.35
CA VAL A 286 31.85 15.51 -13.05
C VAL A 286 33.08 15.85 -12.22
N SER A 287 34.09 14.98 -12.29
CA SER A 287 35.41 15.19 -11.69
C SER A 287 36.48 14.99 -12.73
N ILE A 288 37.54 15.79 -12.68
CA ILE A 288 38.74 15.63 -13.53
C ILE A 288 39.89 15.14 -12.64
N SER A 289 40.71 14.22 -13.14
CA SER A 289 41.90 13.75 -12.43
C SER A 289 42.94 14.87 -12.31
N SER A 290 43.78 14.82 -11.27
CA SER A 290 44.80 15.84 -10.99
C SER A 290 45.81 16.02 -12.14
N ASP A 291 46.10 14.95 -12.89
CA ASP A 291 46.94 14.97 -14.09
C ASP A 291 46.24 15.53 -15.35
N GLY A 292 44.93 15.79 -15.27
CA GLY A 292 44.12 16.32 -16.37
C GLY A 292 43.83 15.32 -17.48
N ARG A 293 44.16 14.04 -17.31
CA ARG A 293 44.02 13.02 -18.36
C ARG A 293 42.62 12.42 -18.42
N LEU A 294 41.97 12.24 -17.27
CA LEU A 294 40.69 11.54 -17.14
C LEU A 294 39.58 12.48 -16.62
N ALA A 295 38.36 12.24 -17.07
CA ALA A 295 37.14 12.81 -16.49
C ALA A 295 36.18 11.69 -16.10
N ALA A 296 35.61 11.76 -14.90
CA ALA A 296 34.56 10.87 -14.44
C ALA A 296 33.22 11.61 -14.43
N SER A 297 32.15 10.95 -14.90
CA SER A 297 30.79 11.49 -14.92
C SER A 297 29.82 10.60 -14.15
N ALA A 298 28.99 11.22 -13.31
CA ALA A 298 27.96 10.58 -12.50
C ALA A 298 26.59 10.71 -13.16
N GLY A 299 26.00 9.58 -13.59
CA GLY A 299 24.74 9.56 -14.33
C GLY A 299 23.49 9.27 -13.49
N ALA A 300 22.36 9.87 -13.87
CA ALA A 300 21.04 9.48 -13.41
C ALA A 300 20.63 8.08 -13.90
N ASP A 301 21.31 7.56 -14.92
CA ASP A 301 21.20 6.18 -15.43
C ASP A 301 21.90 5.14 -14.53
N LYS A 302 22.35 5.55 -13.33
CA LYS A 302 22.95 4.72 -12.27
C LYS A 302 24.37 4.22 -12.59
N ILE A 303 25.01 4.82 -13.59
CA ILE A 303 26.32 4.41 -14.10
C ILE A 303 27.32 5.53 -13.85
N ILE A 304 28.56 5.15 -13.53
CA ILE A 304 29.72 6.05 -13.58
C ILE A 304 30.49 5.71 -14.84
N LYS A 305 30.87 6.73 -15.61
CA LYS A 305 31.74 6.57 -16.77
C LYS A 305 33.00 7.39 -16.61
N VAL A 306 34.12 6.83 -17.04
CA VAL A 306 35.42 7.50 -17.07
C VAL A 306 35.86 7.67 -18.52
N TRP A 307 36.26 8.88 -18.86
CA TRP A 307 36.59 9.34 -20.19
C TRP A 307 38.05 9.76 -20.23
N GLU A 308 38.76 9.41 -21.30
CA GLU A 308 40.05 10.04 -21.59
C GLU A 308 39.82 11.37 -22.30
N LEU A 309 40.29 12.48 -21.72
CA LEU A 309 39.97 13.82 -22.21
C LEU A 309 40.65 14.16 -23.54
N ALA A 310 41.76 13.51 -23.88
CA ALA A 310 42.45 13.74 -25.16
C ALA A 310 41.69 13.11 -26.35
N THR A 311 41.09 11.94 -26.15
CA THR A 311 40.44 11.13 -27.20
C THR A 311 38.92 11.18 -27.13
N HIS A 312 38.36 11.59 -25.98
CA HIS A 312 36.94 11.59 -25.63
C HIS A 312 36.31 10.18 -25.63
N GLN A 313 37.15 9.14 -25.51
CA GLN A 313 36.69 7.76 -25.46
C GLN A 313 36.38 7.32 -24.02
N GLU A 314 35.35 6.49 -23.89
CA GLU A 314 35.02 5.79 -22.65
C GLU A 314 36.10 4.75 -22.35
N VAL A 315 36.83 4.93 -21.25
CA VAL A 315 37.90 4.00 -20.82
C VAL A 315 37.47 3.08 -19.69
N SER A 316 36.44 3.48 -18.93
CA SER A 316 35.85 2.68 -17.86
C SER A 316 34.37 2.96 -17.69
N ARG A 317 33.62 1.92 -17.32
CA ARG A 317 32.19 1.92 -17.05
C ARG A 317 31.94 1.12 -15.79
N MET A 318 31.31 1.73 -14.80
CA MET A 318 31.12 1.15 -13.48
C MET A 318 29.63 1.09 -13.15
N GLU A 319 29.15 -0.12 -12.87
CA GLU A 319 27.76 -0.43 -12.55
C GLU A 319 27.70 -0.99 -11.12
N GLY A 320 26.74 -0.55 -10.32
CA GLY A 320 26.58 -1.04 -8.94
C GLY A 320 25.68 -0.19 -8.05
N HIS A 321 25.48 1.09 -8.37
CA HIS A 321 24.45 1.89 -7.72
C HIS A 321 23.04 1.43 -8.12
N SER A 322 22.10 1.41 -7.17
CA SER A 322 20.72 1.00 -7.43
C SER A 322 19.79 2.17 -7.81
N ALA A 323 20.29 3.41 -7.66
CA ALA A 323 19.61 4.66 -7.98
C ALA A 323 20.58 5.71 -8.57
N ALA A 324 20.09 6.93 -8.83
CA ALA A 324 20.87 8.00 -9.47
C ALA A 324 22.11 8.39 -8.65
N ILE A 325 23.22 8.67 -9.33
CA ILE A 325 24.49 9.06 -8.71
C ILE A 325 24.58 10.58 -8.70
N TYR A 326 24.79 11.19 -7.53
CA TYR A 326 24.77 12.65 -7.35
C TYR A 326 26.16 13.29 -7.31
N GLY A 327 27.18 12.56 -6.89
CA GLY A 327 28.54 13.10 -6.76
C GLY A 327 29.59 12.06 -7.14
N VAL A 328 30.70 12.55 -7.70
CA VAL A 328 31.87 11.74 -8.03
C VAL A 328 33.16 12.52 -7.75
N ALA A 329 34.17 11.89 -7.16
CA ALA A 329 35.45 12.54 -6.86
C ALA A 329 36.63 11.58 -7.09
N PHE A 330 37.64 12.04 -7.84
CA PHE A 330 38.92 11.33 -7.97
C PHE A 330 39.74 11.42 -6.69
N ASN A 331 40.45 10.34 -6.37
CA ASN A 331 41.54 10.43 -5.42
C ASN A 331 42.68 11.33 -5.98
N PRO A 332 43.56 11.85 -5.12
CA PRO A 332 44.65 12.74 -5.56
C PRO A 332 45.57 12.12 -6.63
N GLY A 333 45.70 10.79 -6.66
CA GLY A 333 46.50 10.04 -7.64
C GLY A 333 45.79 9.65 -8.94
N GLY A 334 44.48 9.92 -9.08
CA GLY A 334 43.68 9.56 -10.26
C GLY A 334 43.45 8.06 -10.50
N THR A 335 43.80 7.19 -9.53
CA THR A 335 43.67 5.73 -9.64
C THR A 335 42.36 5.19 -9.11
N GLU A 336 41.68 5.94 -8.24
CA GLU A 336 40.45 5.52 -7.55
C GLU A 336 39.41 6.64 -7.58
N LEU A 337 38.14 6.26 -7.44
CA LEU A 337 36.98 7.16 -7.45
C LEU A 337 36.07 6.91 -6.25
N LEU A 338 35.56 7.97 -5.65
CA LEU A 338 34.39 7.90 -4.77
C LEU A 338 33.15 8.30 -5.54
N SER A 339 32.04 7.64 -5.24
CA SER A 339 30.72 8.05 -5.71
C SER A 339 29.69 8.01 -4.59
N VAL A 340 28.70 8.88 -4.72
CA VAL A 340 27.58 9.02 -3.79
C VAL A 340 26.27 9.17 -4.55
N GLY A 341 25.16 8.64 -4.04
CA GLY A 341 23.89 8.67 -4.75
C GLY A 341 22.63 8.53 -3.90
N ALA A 342 21.50 8.50 -4.63
CA ALA A 342 20.14 8.36 -4.10
C ALA A 342 19.88 7.01 -3.40
N ASP A 343 20.75 6.03 -3.64
CA ASP A 343 20.71 4.73 -2.97
C ASP A 343 21.36 4.74 -1.58
N ARG A 344 21.74 5.93 -1.08
CA ARG A 344 22.29 6.16 0.27
C ARG A 344 23.67 5.55 0.49
N GLN A 345 24.32 5.15 -0.60
CA GLN A 345 25.62 4.50 -0.54
C GLN A 345 26.74 5.46 -0.94
N LEU A 346 27.87 5.31 -0.24
CA LEU A 346 29.16 5.83 -0.67
C LEU A 346 30.03 4.65 -1.10
N ARG A 347 30.52 4.66 -2.35
CA ARG A 347 31.29 3.57 -2.94
C ARG A 347 32.67 4.02 -3.38
N LEU A 348 33.65 3.13 -3.19
CA LEU A 348 35.01 3.28 -3.69
C LEU A 348 35.23 2.36 -4.90
N TRP A 349 35.81 2.92 -5.95
CA TRP A 349 36.02 2.24 -7.22
C TRP A 349 37.48 2.25 -7.63
N ASP A 350 37.93 1.15 -8.23
CA ASP A 350 39.23 1.07 -8.89
C ASP A 350 39.04 1.38 -10.38
N VAL A 351 39.68 2.47 -10.83
CA VAL A 351 39.49 2.97 -12.20
C VAL A 351 40.04 1.98 -13.23
N LYS A 352 41.15 1.30 -12.91
CA LYS A 352 41.84 0.40 -13.83
C LYS A 352 41.10 -0.93 -13.98
N ASN A 353 40.67 -1.50 -12.85
CA ASN A 353 40.02 -2.82 -12.83
C ASN A 353 38.52 -2.75 -13.13
N ARG A 354 37.92 -1.56 -13.13
CA ARG A 354 36.49 -1.32 -13.42
C ARG A 354 35.54 -1.98 -12.40
N GLU A 355 36.03 -2.19 -11.19
CA GLU A 355 35.31 -2.90 -10.14
C GLU A 355 35.03 -2.00 -8.93
N SER A 356 33.90 -2.25 -8.28
CA SER A 356 33.61 -1.70 -6.95
C SER A 356 34.55 -2.36 -5.96
N VAL A 357 35.43 -1.56 -5.35
CA VAL A 357 36.38 -2.05 -4.35
C VAL A 357 35.67 -2.30 -3.03
N VAL A 358 34.80 -1.37 -2.61
CA VAL A 358 34.07 -1.42 -1.33
C VAL A 358 32.80 -0.55 -1.39
N THR A 359 31.73 -0.99 -0.73
CA THR A 359 30.64 -0.10 -0.27
C THR A 359 30.95 0.33 1.15
N ILE A 360 31.23 1.62 1.35
CA ILE A 360 31.84 2.15 2.58
C ILE A 360 30.79 2.46 3.63
N ALA A 361 29.68 3.11 3.23
CA ALA A 361 28.59 3.47 4.11
C ALA A 361 27.25 3.07 3.48
N ASP A 362 26.34 2.51 4.29
CA ASP A 362 24.92 2.35 4.00
C ASP A 362 24.14 3.35 4.88
N GLY A 363 24.10 4.60 4.44
CA GLY A 363 23.55 5.71 5.20
C GLY A 363 22.03 5.60 5.35
N LYS A 364 21.47 6.21 6.41
CA LYS A 364 20.00 6.35 6.53
C LYS A 364 19.40 7.24 5.44
N ASN A 365 20.20 8.14 4.85
CA ASN A 365 19.76 9.17 3.91
C ASN A 365 20.68 9.25 2.67
N PRO A 366 20.18 9.76 1.52
CA PRO A 366 21.00 10.00 0.33
C PRO A 366 22.15 10.98 0.55
N PHE A 367 23.31 10.68 -0.03
CA PHE A 367 24.46 11.59 -0.09
C PHE A 367 24.40 12.44 -1.36
N VAL A 368 24.49 13.77 -1.23
CA VAL A 368 24.29 14.71 -2.34
C VAL A 368 25.58 15.18 -3.00
N SER A 369 26.70 15.18 -2.28
CA SER A 369 27.96 15.75 -2.73
C SER A 369 29.10 15.06 -2.02
N VAL A 370 30.21 14.88 -2.73
CA VAL A 370 31.44 14.29 -2.20
C VAL A 370 32.64 15.10 -2.67
N SER A 371 33.65 15.23 -1.82
CA SER A 371 34.96 15.79 -2.16
C SER A 371 36.07 14.93 -1.57
N TRP A 372 37.11 14.66 -2.35
CA TRP A 372 38.29 13.93 -1.90
C TRP A 372 39.50 14.87 -1.89
N ILE A 373 40.04 15.16 -0.71
CA ILE A 373 41.13 16.12 -0.55
C ILE A 373 42.51 15.44 -0.65
N ALA A 374 43.54 16.26 -0.90
CA ALA A 374 44.92 15.82 -1.10
C ALA A 374 45.50 15.00 0.06
N SER A 375 45.04 15.22 1.30
CA SER A 375 45.47 14.46 2.49
C SER A 375 44.99 12.99 2.50
N GLY A 376 44.14 12.60 1.55
CA GLY A 376 43.55 11.27 1.47
C GLY A 376 42.21 11.12 2.20
N SER A 377 41.77 12.14 2.94
CA SER A 377 40.42 12.16 3.52
C SER A 377 39.37 12.55 2.48
N ALA A 378 38.15 12.02 2.61
CA ALA A 378 36.99 12.44 1.84
C ALA A 378 35.89 12.97 2.74
N TYR A 379 35.14 13.94 2.22
CA TYR A 379 34.01 14.53 2.90
C TYR A 379 32.76 14.37 2.05
N ALA A 380 31.64 14.04 2.69
CA ALA A 380 30.35 13.95 2.03
C ALA A 380 29.27 14.64 2.84
N ALA A 381 28.28 15.20 2.15
CA ALA A 381 27.08 15.77 2.74
C ALA A 381 25.86 14.93 2.39
N ASP A 382 24.96 14.73 3.33
CA ASP A 382 23.67 14.07 3.09
C ASP A 382 22.49 15.06 3.03
N GLU A 383 21.36 14.59 2.53
CA GLU A 383 20.12 15.38 2.38
C GLU A 383 19.42 15.74 3.70
N ASP A 384 19.88 15.19 4.82
CA ASP A 384 19.33 15.45 6.15
C ASP A 384 20.25 16.35 6.99
N GLY A 385 21.25 16.93 6.34
CA GLY A 385 22.14 17.93 6.91
C GLY A 385 23.32 17.37 7.69
N ALA A 386 23.62 16.09 7.54
CA ALA A 386 24.82 15.49 8.12
C ALA A 386 26.03 15.70 7.20
N VAL A 387 27.16 15.99 7.83
CA VAL A 387 28.47 16.12 7.19
C VAL A 387 29.35 15.01 7.72
N TRP A 388 29.92 14.24 6.81
CA TRP A 388 30.69 13.04 7.10
C TRP A 388 32.13 13.19 6.66
N ARG A 389 33.03 12.57 7.42
CA ARG A 389 34.43 12.38 7.04
C ARG A 389 34.74 10.89 6.94
N PHE A 390 35.44 10.54 5.87
CA PHE A 390 35.92 9.20 5.58
C PHE A 390 37.44 9.24 5.37
N LYS A 391 38.18 8.31 5.97
CA LYS A 391 39.62 8.14 5.73
C LYS A 391 40.04 6.68 5.91
N ASP A 392 41.30 6.40 5.63
CA ASP A 392 41.92 5.07 5.82
C ASP A 392 41.15 3.96 5.09
N PHE A 393 40.79 4.22 3.82
CA PHE A 393 40.05 3.28 2.97
C PHE A 393 40.82 1.97 2.77
N LYS A 394 40.16 0.84 3.05
CA LYS A 394 40.75 -0.51 2.92
C LYS A 394 40.07 -1.29 1.81
N ARG A 395 40.86 -2.04 1.03
CA ARG A 395 40.31 -2.98 0.03
C ARG A 395 39.72 -4.20 0.72
N HIS A 396 38.58 -4.67 0.25
CA HIS A 396 37.92 -5.86 0.78
C HIS A 396 37.25 -6.67 -0.34
N ASN A 397 37.24 -8.00 -0.23
CA ASN A 397 36.74 -8.92 -1.26
C ASN A 397 35.30 -9.42 -1.01
N GLY A 398 34.63 -8.89 0.01
CA GLY A 398 33.21 -9.19 0.32
C GLY A 398 32.96 -10.33 1.32
N GLU A 399 33.99 -10.98 1.86
CA GLU A 399 33.83 -12.16 2.75
C GLU A 399 33.90 -11.88 4.27
N GLN A 400 34.41 -10.72 4.73
CA GLN A 400 34.54 -10.37 6.16
C GLN A 400 33.70 -9.14 6.56
N SER A 401 33.17 -9.14 7.79
CA SER A 401 32.30 -8.08 8.35
C SER A 401 33.05 -6.88 8.96
N SER A 402 34.32 -6.64 8.58
CA SER A 402 35.15 -5.59 9.21
C SER A 402 34.95 -4.20 8.59
N ALA A 403 35.13 -3.14 9.40
CA ALA A 403 35.00 -1.76 8.97
C ALA A 403 35.96 -1.41 7.81
N THR A 404 35.40 -0.90 6.70
CA THR A 404 36.11 -0.71 5.43
C THR A 404 36.72 0.69 5.25
N ALA A 405 36.37 1.63 6.13
CA ALA A 405 37.00 2.95 6.30
C ALA A 405 36.80 3.44 7.75
N GLU A 406 37.52 4.49 8.18
CA GLU A 406 37.12 5.25 9.36
C GLU A 406 36.00 6.23 8.98
N GLU A 407 34.81 6.00 9.53
CA GLU A 407 33.61 6.80 9.29
C GLU A 407 33.30 7.68 10.50
N ARG A 408 33.13 8.98 10.29
CA ARG A 408 32.75 9.91 11.36
C ARG A 408 31.74 10.94 10.88
N GLU A 409 30.56 10.97 11.52
CA GLU A 409 29.65 12.12 11.43
C GLU A 409 30.31 13.29 12.17
N LEU A 410 30.65 14.36 11.45
CA LEU A 410 31.29 15.55 11.99
C LEU A 410 30.27 16.48 12.64
N LYS A 411 29.16 16.72 11.93
CA LYS A 411 28.12 17.65 12.34
C LYS A 411 26.82 17.33 11.62
N ARG A 412 25.70 17.54 12.32
CA ARG A 412 24.35 17.59 11.73
C ARG A 412 23.75 18.97 11.92
N LEU A 413 23.26 19.54 10.83
CA LEU A 413 22.55 20.81 10.80
C LEU A 413 21.10 20.55 10.36
N PRO A 414 20.10 21.26 10.88
CA PRO A 414 18.68 21.01 10.58
C PRO A 414 18.27 21.59 9.21
N VAL A 415 19.06 21.33 8.17
CA VAL A 415 18.85 21.84 6.81
C VAL A 415 19.42 20.87 5.78
N ALA A 416 18.75 20.71 4.64
CA ALA A 416 19.26 19.90 3.53
C ALA A 416 20.35 20.66 2.75
N PHE A 417 21.38 19.93 2.32
CA PHE A 417 22.46 20.47 1.48
C PHE A 417 22.28 20.13 -0.01
N HIS A 418 22.85 20.96 -0.88
CA HIS A 418 22.89 20.73 -2.33
C HIS A 418 24.30 20.54 -2.88
N GLY A 419 25.30 21.03 -2.17
CA GLY A 419 26.68 21.01 -2.63
C GLY A 419 27.67 21.21 -1.48
N LEU A 420 28.86 20.65 -1.67
CA LEU A 420 30.00 20.75 -0.78
C LEU A 420 31.22 21.21 -1.60
N SER A 421 31.95 22.20 -1.10
CA SER A 421 33.24 22.62 -1.64
C SER A 421 34.31 22.58 -0.56
N THR A 422 35.53 22.19 -0.92
CA THR A 422 36.70 22.16 -0.02
C THR A 422 37.82 23.02 -0.57
N SER A 423 38.62 23.64 0.31
CA SER A 423 39.88 24.27 -0.09
C SER A 423 40.91 23.22 -0.53
N ASN A 424 41.93 23.60 -1.31
CA ASN A 424 42.93 22.64 -1.81
C ASN A 424 43.75 22.00 -0.68
N ASP A 425 43.98 22.75 0.41
CA ASP A 425 44.66 22.24 1.61
C ASP A 425 43.74 21.44 2.55
N GLY A 426 42.44 21.37 2.22
CA GLY A 426 41.43 20.63 2.96
C GLY A 426 41.10 21.23 4.32
N LYS A 427 41.53 22.46 4.63
CA LYS A 427 41.30 23.12 5.94
C LYS A 427 39.95 23.83 6.06
N THR A 428 39.28 24.10 4.95
CA THR A 428 37.98 24.78 4.96
C THR A 428 36.99 24.00 4.12
N LEU A 429 35.81 23.76 4.71
CA LEU A 429 34.66 23.22 4.00
C LEU A 429 33.55 24.26 3.94
N ALA A 430 32.90 24.35 2.79
CA ALA A 430 31.76 25.21 2.56
C ALA A 430 30.57 24.40 2.02
N LEU A 431 29.41 24.54 2.67
CA LEU A 431 28.19 23.81 2.35
C LEU A 431 27.10 24.76 1.89
N ALA A 432 26.44 24.38 0.80
CA ALA A 432 25.32 25.10 0.23
C ALA A 432 24.00 24.49 0.71
N ALA A 433 23.14 25.31 1.34
CA ALA A 433 21.91 24.82 1.95
C ALA A 433 20.63 25.24 1.20
N GLN A 434 19.59 24.43 1.38
CA GLN A 434 18.26 24.61 0.78
C GLN A 434 17.56 25.91 1.21
N ASN A 435 17.82 26.40 2.42
CA ASN A 435 17.23 27.63 2.94
C ASN A 435 17.92 28.91 2.44
N GLY A 436 18.99 28.79 1.65
CA GLY A 436 19.78 29.92 1.15
C GLY A 436 20.97 30.32 2.01
N ASP A 437 21.22 29.60 3.11
CA ASP A 437 22.39 29.81 3.94
C ASP A 437 23.62 29.06 3.38
N ALA A 438 24.81 29.60 3.63
CA ALA A 438 26.06 28.88 3.43
C ALA A 438 26.76 28.67 4.77
N TYR A 439 27.22 27.43 5.02
CA TYR A 439 27.88 27.06 6.27
C TYR A 439 29.35 26.80 6.01
N ILE A 440 30.23 27.44 6.80
CA ILE A 440 31.68 27.31 6.70
C ILE A 440 32.19 26.60 7.94
N MET A 441 32.98 25.55 7.76
CA MET A 441 33.49 24.72 8.85
C MET A 441 34.93 24.28 8.65
N ASP A 442 35.57 23.92 9.75
CA ASP A 442 36.88 23.29 9.76
C ASP A 442 36.79 21.77 9.49
N PRO A 443 37.92 21.08 9.29
CA PRO A 443 37.99 19.64 8.96
C PRO A 443 37.45 18.72 10.05
N GLU A 444 37.33 19.24 11.27
CA GLU A 444 36.81 18.55 12.45
C GLU A 444 35.30 18.77 12.66
N GLY A 445 34.65 19.57 11.81
CA GLY A 445 33.20 19.84 11.85
C GLY A 445 32.81 21.03 12.72
N LYS A 446 33.76 21.83 13.19
CA LYS A 446 33.47 23.06 13.93
C LYS A 446 32.99 24.13 12.96
N LEU A 447 31.83 24.70 13.24
CA LEU A 447 31.27 25.79 12.46
C LEU A 447 32.11 27.07 12.67
N ILE A 448 32.74 27.56 11.60
CA ILE A 448 33.53 28.79 11.55
C ILE A 448 32.60 29.99 11.35
N ALA A 449 31.66 29.90 10.40
CA ALA A 449 30.72 30.97 10.07
C ALA A 449 29.44 30.43 9.42
N THR A 450 28.36 31.21 9.51
CA THR A 450 27.13 31.02 8.72
C THR A 450 26.85 32.31 7.98
N ILE A 451 26.70 32.22 6.65
CA ILE A 451 26.37 33.34 5.78
C ILE A 451 24.88 33.23 5.47
N PRO A 452 24.00 34.01 6.14
CA PRO A 452 22.56 33.81 6.02
C PRO A 452 22.02 34.37 4.70
N ALA A 453 20.88 33.85 4.26
CA ALA A 453 20.20 34.30 3.03
C ALA A 453 19.99 35.83 2.98
N HIS A 454 19.72 36.45 4.13
CA HIS A 454 19.34 37.87 4.26
C HIS A 454 20.48 38.87 4.53
N ALA A 455 21.76 38.45 4.57
CA ALA A 455 22.88 39.33 4.94
C ALA A 455 23.22 40.48 3.96
N SER A 456 22.43 40.75 2.92
CA SER A 456 22.67 41.93 2.06
C SER A 456 21.41 42.54 1.45
N GLN A 457 20.56 43.12 2.29
CA GLN A 457 19.86 44.35 1.89
C GLN A 457 20.87 45.51 1.97
N TYR A 458 21.81 45.57 1.03
CA TYR A 458 22.52 46.81 0.71
C TYR A 458 21.72 47.48 -0.40
N GLN A 459 21.25 48.70 -0.14
CA GLN A 459 20.54 49.53 -1.10
C GLN A 459 21.38 49.67 -2.37
N SER A 460 20.88 49.18 -3.51
CA SER A 460 21.47 49.47 -4.81
C SER A 460 21.21 50.94 -5.14
N ASN A 461 22.12 51.82 -4.74
CA ASN A 461 22.28 53.13 -5.38
C ASN A 461 22.92 52.91 -6.75
N THR A 462 22.13 52.47 -7.73
CA THR A 462 22.47 52.58 -9.16
C THR A 462 21.49 53.54 -9.80
N SER A 463 21.75 54.83 -9.59
CA SER A 463 21.20 55.90 -10.41
C SER A 463 21.82 55.84 -11.81
N SER A 464 21.08 55.32 -12.79
CA SER A 464 21.15 55.83 -14.15
C SER A 464 19.84 55.59 -14.90
N PRO A 465 19.43 56.54 -15.76
CA PRO A 465 18.05 56.71 -16.17
C PRO A 465 17.77 55.87 -17.42
N ASN A 466 16.63 55.18 -17.46
CA ASN A 466 16.11 54.64 -18.72
C ASN A 466 14.67 55.12 -18.92
N PRO A 467 14.29 55.54 -20.14
CA PRO A 467 13.09 56.33 -20.39
C PRO A 467 11.84 55.45 -20.48
N SER A 468 10.76 56.00 -19.91
CA SER A 468 9.34 55.76 -20.20
C SER A 468 8.99 54.57 -21.11
N LYS A 469 8.50 53.48 -20.51
CA LYS A 469 7.51 52.59 -21.16
C LYS A 469 6.09 53.11 -20.87
N PRO A 470 5.18 53.13 -21.86
CA PRO A 470 3.84 53.66 -21.69
C PRO A 470 2.97 52.69 -20.86
N GLU A 471 2.27 53.24 -19.87
CA GLU A 471 1.25 52.54 -19.08
C GLU A 471 0.07 52.16 -19.97
N VAL A 472 -0.14 50.86 -20.17
CA VAL A 472 -1.41 50.34 -20.67
C VAL A 472 -2.34 50.18 -19.48
N LYS A 473 -3.29 51.11 -19.33
CA LYS A 473 -4.42 50.98 -18.41
C LYS A 473 -5.33 49.85 -18.86
N VAL A 474 -5.23 48.68 -18.21
CA VAL A 474 -6.25 47.63 -18.30
C VAL A 474 -7.25 47.83 -17.16
N LYS A 475 -8.53 47.99 -17.51
CA LYS A 475 -9.65 48.05 -16.57
C LYS A 475 -9.81 46.69 -15.88
N ALA A 476 -9.73 46.67 -14.55
CA ALA A 476 -9.97 45.51 -13.72
C ALA A 476 -11.47 45.13 -13.73
N GLY A 477 -11.79 43.98 -14.32
CA GLY A 477 -12.94 43.18 -13.88
C GLY A 477 -12.49 42.35 -12.69
N ALA A 478 -13.22 42.43 -11.58
CA ALA A 478 -12.90 41.74 -10.34
C ALA A 478 -12.92 40.20 -10.54
N ALA A 479 -11.74 39.61 -10.79
CA ALA A 479 -11.50 38.21 -10.52
C ALA A 479 -11.17 38.09 -9.04
N VAL A 480 -11.95 37.30 -8.30
CA VAL A 480 -11.63 36.92 -6.92
C VAL A 480 -10.27 36.22 -6.96
N GLU A 481 -9.23 36.85 -6.42
CA GLU A 481 -7.91 36.23 -6.25
C GLU A 481 -8.07 35.03 -5.32
N LEU A 482 -8.02 33.83 -5.88
CA LEU A 482 -7.99 32.61 -5.09
C LEU A 482 -6.71 32.59 -4.26
N PRO A 483 -6.78 32.22 -2.96
CA PRO A 483 -5.58 32.12 -2.13
C PRO A 483 -4.60 31.11 -2.75
N PRO A 484 -3.29 31.29 -2.55
CA PRO A 484 -2.28 30.39 -3.09
C PRO A 484 -2.59 28.94 -2.65
N PRO A 485 -2.50 27.95 -3.57
CA PRO A 485 -2.68 26.54 -3.21
C PRO A 485 -1.67 26.12 -2.14
N SER A 486 -2.09 25.32 -1.15
CA SER A 486 -1.16 24.70 -0.21
C SER A 486 -0.86 23.26 -0.62
N PHE A 487 0.28 22.75 -0.17
CA PHE A 487 0.65 21.36 -0.40
C PHE A 487 -0.34 20.43 0.29
N VAL A 488 -0.62 20.68 1.58
CA VAL A 488 -1.40 19.75 2.41
C VAL A 488 -2.88 19.74 2.04
N ALA A 489 -3.53 20.88 1.87
CA ALA A 489 -4.98 20.92 1.64
C ALA A 489 -5.40 20.74 0.17
N ASP A 490 -4.52 21.01 -0.81
CA ASP A 490 -4.91 20.99 -2.22
C ASP A 490 -4.05 20.04 -3.08
N VAL A 491 -2.72 20.13 -3.02
CA VAL A 491 -1.83 19.33 -3.89
C VAL A 491 -1.84 17.86 -3.51
N LEU A 492 -1.72 17.56 -2.22
CA LEU A 492 -1.62 16.22 -1.70
C LEU A 492 -2.89 15.40 -2.02
N PRO A 493 -4.13 15.90 -1.81
CA PRO A 493 -5.34 15.21 -2.28
C PRO A 493 -5.36 14.96 -3.79
N ALA A 494 -4.89 15.91 -4.60
CA ALA A 494 -4.88 15.76 -6.05
C ALA A 494 -3.89 14.68 -6.51
N LEU A 495 -2.71 14.59 -5.87
CA LEU A 495 -1.73 13.52 -6.10
C LEU A 495 -2.24 12.16 -5.60
N ALA A 496 -3.03 12.14 -4.52
CA ALA A 496 -3.64 10.92 -3.97
C ALA A 496 -4.66 10.36 -4.96
N LYS A 497 -5.58 11.21 -5.43
CA LYS A 497 -6.59 10.84 -6.44
C LYS A 497 -5.95 10.39 -7.76
N ALA A 498 -4.85 11.03 -8.17
CA ALA A 498 -4.09 10.62 -9.36
C ALA A 498 -3.38 9.25 -9.20
N GLY A 499 -3.39 8.65 -8.01
CA GLY A 499 -2.75 7.36 -7.74
C GLY A 499 -1.23 7.43 -7.60
N CYS A 500 -0.63 8.63 -7.53
CA CYS A 500 0.82 8.80 -7.37
C CYS A 500 1.32 8.22 -6.04
N MET A 501 0.46 8.27 -5.01
CA MET A 501 0.71 7.80 -3.64
C MET A 501 0.11 6.41 -3.35
N ALA A 502 -0.22 5.65 -4.40
CA ALA A 502 -0.66 4.26 -4.24
C ALA A 502 0.56 3.32 -4.06
N GLY A 503 0.36 2.19 -3.37
CA GLY A 503 1.39 1.16 -3.18
C GLY A 503 1.90 0.54 -4.50
N SER A 504 1.15 0.66 -5.59
CA SER A 504 1.60 0.29 -6.94
C SER A 504 2.58 1.30 -7.56
N CYS A 505 2.66 2.53 -7.02
CA CYS A 505 3.43 3.65 -7.54
C CYS A 505 4.54 4.08 -6.55
N HIS A 506 4.59 5.34 -6.10
CA HIS A 506 5.69 5.86 -5.26
C HIS A 506 5.55 5.52 -3.77
N ALA A 507 4.44 4.94 -3.34
CA ALA A 507 4.23 4.56 -1.94
C ALA A 507 4.68 3.13 -1.59
N LYS A 508 5.68 2.62 -2.32
CA LYS A 508 6.37 1.37 -1.97
C LYS A 508 7.38 1.62 -0.84
N ALA A 509 7.72 0.59 -0.09
CA ALA A 509 8.69 0.69 1.02
C ALA A 509 10.01 1.34 0.59
N ASP A 510 10.51 1.02 -0.60
CA ASP A 510 11.74 1.57 -1.18
C ASP A 510 11.50 2.73 -2.16
N GLY A 511 10.24 3.17 -2.32
CA GLY A 511 9.85 4.11 -3.37
C GLY A 511 10.03 3.51 -4.78
N GLN A 512 10.18 4.37 -5.79
CA GLN A 512 10.56 3.96 -7.16
C GLN A 512 11.64 4.89 -7.72
N ASN A 513 12.78 4.32 -8.10
CA ASN A 513 13.95 5.05 -8.65
C ASN A 513 14.40 6.23 -7.76
N GLY A 514 14.42 6.02 -6.43
CA GLY A 514 14.79 7.06 -5.48
C GLY A 514 13.76 8.19 -5.40
N PHE A 515 12.47 7.91 -5.64
CA PHE A 515 11.37 8.82 -5.30
C PHE A 515 10.34 8.07 -4.47
N LYS A 516 10.15 8.51 -3.23
CA LYS A 516 9.27 7.84 -2.27
C LYS A 516 8.19 8.79 -1.77
N LEU A 517 6.96 8.32 -1.76
CA LEU A 517 5.84 9.03 -1.13
C LEU A 517 5.24 8.15 -0.03
N SER A 518 4.55 8.78 0.89
CA SER A 518 3.83 8.17 1.98
C SER A 518 2.55 7.52 1.45
N VAL A 519 2.19 6.37 2.02
CA VAL A 519 1.01 5.61 1.64
C VAL A 519 -0.25 6.36 2.10
N PHE A 520 -1.14 6.71 1.16
CA PHE A 520 -2.35 7.51 1.46
C PHE A 520 -2.09 8.87 2.12
N SER A 521 -0.93 9.50 1.85
CA SER A 521 -0.63 10.86 2.30
C SER A 521 -0.48 11.02 3.81
N TYR A 522 -0.04 9.97 4.52
CA TYR A 522 0.05 9.97 5.98
C TYR A 522 1.16 10.86 6.54
N ASP A 523 2.22 11.11 5.77
CA ASP A 523 3.34 11.98 6.18
C ASP A 523 3.54 13.11 5.17
N PRO A 524 2.70 14.17 5.23
CA PRO A 524 2.79 15.29 4.30
C PRO A 524 4.15 16.00 4.35
N ALA A 525 4.84 15.99 5.49
CA ALA A 525 6.13 16.65 5.64
C ALA A 525 7.23 15.90 4.87
N ALA A 526 7.27 14.57 5.00
CA ALA A 526 8.16 13.73 4.20
C ALA A 526 7.82 13.82 2.71
N ASP A 527 6.54 13.75 2.34
CA ASP A 527 6.09 13.86 0.94
C ASP A 527 6.49 15.19 0.31
N PHE A 528 6.35 16.28 1.06
CA PHE A 528 6.78 17.59 0.62
C PHE A 528 8.30 17.62 0.39
N LYS A 529 9.11 17.14 1.35
CA LYS A 529 10.58 17.06 1.24
C LYS A 529 11.01 16.24 0.00
N GLU A 530 10.38 15.10 -0.25
CA GLU A 530 10.65 14.23 -1.41
C GLU A 530 10.35 14.93 -2.75
N ILE A 531 9.28 15.73 -2.80
CA ILE A 531 8.88 16.47 -3.99
C ILE A 531 9.74 17.74 -4.21
N THR A 532 10.03 18.48 -3.15
CA THR A 532 10.63 19.82 -3.26
C THR A 532 12.15 19.83 -3.11
N TYR A 533 12.72 18.95 -2.29
CA TYR A 533 14.12 19.03 -1.87
C TYR A 533 14.98 17.90 -2.44
N GLU A 534 14.50 16.66 -2.37
CA GLU A 534 15.27 15.45 -2.71
C GLU A 534 15.78 15.47 -4.17
N GLY A 535 16.99 14.96 -4.39
CA GLY A 535 17.65 14.95 -5.70
C GLY A 535 18.01 16.35 -6.21
N ARG A 536 18.47 17.23 -5.31
CA ARG A 536 18.84 18.63 -5.59
C ARG A 536 17.70 19.46 -6.20
N GLY A 537 16.46 19.22 -5.75
CA GLY A 537 15.26 19.90 -6.24
C GLY A 537 14.97 19.64 -7.73
N ARG A 538 15.29 18.45 -8.25
CA ARG A 538 15.10 18.12 -9.67
C ARG A 538 13.64 17.96 -10.10
N ARG A 539 12.73 17.70 -9.15
CA ARG A 539 11.34 17.34 -9.45
C ARG A 539 10.43 18.53 -9.73
N VAL A 540 10.75 19.68 -9.14
CA VAL A 540 10.05 20.95 -9.32
C VAL A 540 10.98 21.96 -10.00
N PHE A 541 10.40 22.80 -10.85
CA PHE A 541 11.11 23.90 -11.51
C PHE A 541 10.30 25.20 -11.38
N PRO A 542 10.49 25.98 -10.29
CA PRO A 542 9.65 27.15 -10.02
C PRO A 542 9.61 28.21 -11.14
N ALA A 543 10.73 28.47 -11.81
CA ALA A 543 10.81 29.45 -12.89
C ALA A 543 10.12 28.98 -14.19
N ALA A 544 9.99 27.66 -14.40
CA ALA A 544 9.26 27.09 -15.52
C ALA A 544 8.49 25.85 -15.04
N PRO A 545 7.37 26.02 -14.32
CA PRO A 545 6.64 24.93 -13.68
C PRO A 545 6.33 23.78 -14.63
N GLU A 546 5.95 24.09 -15.87
CA GLU A 546 5.62 23.11 -16.90
C GLU A 546 6.79 22.18 -17.26
N GLU A 547 8.04 22.57 -17.00
CA GLU A 547 9.23 21.73 -17.19
C GLU A 547 9.58 20.90 -15.93
N SER A 548 8.74 20.94 -14.89
CA SER A 548 8.90 20.12 -13.68
C SER A 548 8.63 18.64 -13.97
N LEU A 549 9.49 17.74 -13.49
CA LEU A 549 9.26 16.29 -13.62
C LEU A 549 7.94 15.85 -12.95
N LEU A 550 7.52 16.53 -11.88
CA LEU A 550 6.22 16.33 -11.22
C LEU A 550 5.02 16.53 -12.16
N LEU A 551 5.19 17.25 -13.27
CA LEU A 551 4.18 17.47 -14.30
C LEU A 551 4.46 16.64 -15.55
N LEU A 552 5.71 16.61 -16.01
CA LEU A 552 6.08 15.93 -17.25
C LEU A 552 5.87 14.41 -17.20
N LYS A 553 6.23 13.75 -16.08
CA LYS A 553 6.08 12.29 -15.94
C LYS A 553 4.61 11.87 -15.85
N PRO A 554 3.77 12.43 -14.94
CA PRO A 554 2.40 11.93 -14.78
C PRO A 554 1.48 12.34 -15.93
N THR A 555 1.85 13.30 -16.76
CA THR A 555 1.11 13.64 -17.99
C THR A 555 1.49 12.80 -19.20
N GLY A 556 2.49 11.91 -19.06
CA GLY A 556 3.04 11.17 -20.20
C GLY A 556 3.83 12.04 -21.20
N THR A 557 4.12 13.30 -20.87
CA THR A 557 4.94 14.19 -21.72
C THR A 557 6.37 13.65 -21.88
N ILE A 558 6.87 12.98 -20.84
CA ILE A 558 8.08 12.14 -20.91
C ILE A 558 7.78 10.75 -20.35
N GLU A 559 8.58 9.76 -20.76
CA GLU A 559 8.37 8.35 -20.39
C GLU A 559 8.26 8.17 -18.87
N HIS A 560 7.19 7.53 -18.41
CA HIS A 560 6.93 7.27 -17.00
C HIS A 560 6.45 5.82 -16.82
N GLY A 561 7.16 5.03 -16.03
CA GLY A 561 6.81 3.62 -15.80
C GLY A 561 5.43 3.41 -15.14
N GLY A 562 4.86 4.44 -14.53
CA GLY A 562 3.48 4.43 -14.01
C GLY A 562 2.40 4.74 -15.06
N GLY A 563 2.77 5.12 -16.28
CA GLY A 563 1.84 5.61 -17.30
C GLY A 563 1.31 7.02 -17.00
N GLU A 564 0.35 7.48 -17.81
CA GLU A 564 -0.38 8.73 -17.58
C GLU A 564 -1.26 8.62 -16.33
N ARG A 565 -1.22 9.65 -15.48
CA ARG A 565 -2.02 9.80 -14.25
C ARG A 565 -3.04 10.92 -14.34
N PHE A 566 -2.73 11.98 -15.09
CA PHE A 566 -3.66 13.08 -15.38
C PHE A 566 -3.24 13.80 -16.67
N ALA A 567 -4.23 14.27 -17.43
CA ALA A 567 -3.98 14.94 -18.70
C ALA A 567 -3.39 16.35 -18.54
N VAL A 568 -2.62 16.80 -19.54
CA VAL A 568 -2.17 18.19 -19.66
C VAL A 568 -3.38 19.12 -19.70
N GLY A 569 -3.38 20.17 -18.87
CA GLY A 569 -4.47 21.13 -18.78
C GLY A 569 -5.66 20.70 -17.92
N SER A 570 -5.64 19.50 -17.34
CA SER A 570 -6.61 19.07 -16.32
C SER A 570 -6.57 19.96 -15.06
N GLU A 571 -7.59 19.86 -14.21
CA GLU A 571 -7.65 20.61 -12.93
C GLU A 571 -6.43 20.30 -12.04
N THR A 572 -6.04 19.03 -11.92
CA THR A 572 -4.82 18.60 -11.20
C THR A 572 -3.56 19.22 -11.81
N HIS A 573 -3.42 19.20 -13.14
CA HIS A 573 -2.29 19.81 -13.83
C HIS A 573 -2.20 21.32 -13.54
N GLN A 574 -3.32 22.05 -13.67
CA GLN A 574 -3.36 23.49 -13.41
C GLN A 574 -3.11 23.84 -11.94
N LEU A 575 -3.61 23.02 -11.01
CA LEU A 575 -3.38 23.16 -9.58
C LEU A 575 -1.89 23.06 -9.25
N LEU A 576 -1.21 22.02 -9.75
CA LEU A 576 0.22 21.82 -9.56
C LEU A 576 1.04 22.97 -10.15
N VAL A 577 0.73 23.42 -11.37
CA VAL A 577 1.38 24.59 -11.99
C VAL A 577 1.21 25.84 -11.11
N ARG A 578 -0.01 26.11 -10.62
CA ARG A 578 -0.26 27.25 -9.73
C ARG A 578 0.51 27.13 -8.42
N TRP A 579 0.49 25.96 -7.78
CA TRP A 579 1.22 25.72 -6.52
C TRP A 579 2.73 25.98 -6.67
N ILE A 580 3.34 25.48 -7.76
CA ILE A 580 4.75 25.70 -8.06
C ILE A 580 5.05 27.19 -8.28
N ARG A 581 4.21 27.90 -9.08
CA ARG A 581 4.35 29.35 -9.30
C ARG A 581 4.17 30.18 -8.03
N SER A 582 3.35 29.70 -7.11
CA SER A 582 3.01 30.39 -5.87
C SER A 582 4.06 30.23 -4.77
N GLY A 583 5.19 29.57 -5.05
CA GLY A 583 6.27 29.39 -4.08
C GLY A 583 6.26 28.08 -3.31
N LEU A 584 5.60 27.04 -3.83
CA LEU A 584 5.60 25.70 -3.22
C LEU A 584 5.12 25.75 -1.75
N LEU A 585 4.08 26.51 -1.46
CA LEU A 585 3.60 26.69 -0.08
C LEU A 585 3.25 25.33 0.55
N TYR A 586 3.87 25.01 1.69
CA TYR A 586 3.58 23.78 2.42
C TYR A 586 2.17 23.81 3.03
N GLN A 587 1.92 24.80 3.89
CA GLN A 587 0.63 25.05 4.54
C GLN A 587 0.39 26.56 4.63
N ARG A 588 -0.87 26.97 4.58
CA ARG A 588 -1.26 28.36 4.88
C ARG A 588 -1.17 28.62 6.38
N GLU A 589 -1.01 29.89 6.74
CA GLU A 589 -1.12 30.31 8.14
C GLU A 589 -2.53 29.99 8.66
N ASN A 590 -2.61 29.30 9.80
CA ASN A 590 -3.87 28.83 10.40
C ASN A 590 -4.72 27.94 9.48
N GLU A 591 -4.09 27.14 8.59
CA GLU A 591 -4.80 26.19 7.72
C GLU A 591 -5.60 25.18 8.57
N PRO A 592 -6.92 25.05 8.37
CA PRO A 592 -7.73 24.17 9.18
C PRO A 592 -7.48 22.70 8.80
N THR A 593 -7.45 21.82 9.80
CA THR A 593 -7.18 20.39 9.63
C THR A 593 -8.46 19.60 9.41
N LEU A 594 -8.41 18.55 8.60
CA LEU A 594 -9.54 17.67 8.37
C LEU A 594 -9.87 16.89 9.65
N VAL A 595 -11.12 16.96 10.10
CA VAL A 595 -11.62 16.28 11.30
C VAL A 595 -12.42 15.04 10.95
N SER A 596 -13.31 15.13 9.94
CA SER A 596 -14.13 13.99 9.53
C SER A 596 -14.59 14.10 8.08
N LEU A 597 -15.07 12.98 7.53
CA LEU A 597 -15.61 12.86 6.19
C LEU A 597 -17.05 12.33 6.28
N SER A 598 -17.93 12.82 5.42
CA SER A 598 -19.31 12.32 5.32
C SER A 598 -19.71 12.12 3.86
N VAL A 599 -20.52 11.08 3.58
CA VAL A 599 -21.06 10.79 2.26
C VAL A 599 -22.57 10.99 2.29
N VAL A 600 -23.11 11.65 1.26
CA VAL A 600 -24.53 11.92 1.10
C VAL A 600 -25.01 11.31 -0.23
N PRO A 601 -26.05 10.44 -0.20
CA PRO A 601 -26.67 9.86 0.99
C PRO A 601 -25.74 8.90 1.73
N SER A 602 -25.84 8.84 3.07
CA SER A 602 -25.09 7.88 3.89
C SER A 602 -25.72 6.47 3.85
N GLU A 603 -27.03 6.39 3.61
CA GLU A 603 -27.77 5.16 3.36
C GLU A 603 -28.92 5.46 2.38
N LYS A 604 -29.11 4.63 1.36
CA LYS A 604 -30.26 4.73 0.45
C LYS A 604 -30.62 3.37 -0.16
N SER A 605 -31.92 3.17 -0.37
CA SER A 605 -32.45 2.06 -1.18
C SER A 605 -32.62 2.50 -2.64
N TYR A 606 -32.16 1.66 -3.56
CA TYR A 606 -32.10 1.95 -5.00
C TYR A 606 -32.86 0.92 -5.81
N ARG A 607 -33.42 1.33 -6.95
CA ARG A 607 -33.93 0.42 -7.97
C ARG A 607 -32.77 -0.25 -8.71
N ARG A 608 -33.04 -1.39 -9.36
CA ARG A 608 -32.08 -2.03 -10.27
C ARG A 608 -31.75 -1.10 -11.43
N LYS A 609 -30.47 -1.03 -11.84
CA LYS A 609 -29.96 -0.15 -12.90
C LYS A 609 -30.21 1.35 -12.66
N GLU A 610 -30.41 1.76 -11.41
CA GLU A 610 -30.48 3.18 -11.03
C GLU A 610 -29.07 3.78 -11.02
N SER A 611 -28.96 5.05 -11.42
CA SER A 611 -27.72 5.81 -11.29
C SER A 611 -27.96 7.05 -10.44
N THR A 612 -27.02 7.38 -9.56
CA THR A 612 -27.12 8.50 -8.62
C THR A 612 -25.74 9.05 -8.31
N GLN A 613 -25.63 10.36 -8.10
CA GLN A 613 -24.40 11.02 -7.65
C GLN A 613 -24.27 10.88 -6.13
N LEU A 614 -23.11 10.39 -5.66
CA LEU A 614 -22.70 10.55 -4.27
C LEU A 614 -22.01 11.90 -4.10
N LYS A 615 -22.32 12.59 -3.01
CA LYS A 615 -21.61 13.81 -2.59
C LYS A 615 -20.78 13.49 -1.36
N VAL A 616 -19.56 14.03 -1.28
CA VAL A 616 -18.68 13.85 -0.13
C VAL A 616 -18.32 15.21 0.44
N GLU A 617 -18.60 15.38 1.73
CA GLU A 617 -18.34 16.61 2.48
C GLU A 617 -17.25 16.36 3.53
N ALA A 618 -16.19 17.18 3.46
CA ALA A 618 -15.09 17.20 4.41
C ALA A 618 -15.35 18.27 5.49
N ASN A 619 -15.22 17.89 6.75
CA ASN A 619 -15.45 18.75 7.91
C ASN A 619 -14.11 19.11 8.56
N PHE A 620 -13.84 20.40 8.75
CA PHE A 620 -12.55 20.89 9.23
C PHE A 620 -12.60 21.43 10.67
N SER A 621 -11.43 21.57 11.32
CA SER A 621 -11.28 21.94 12.73
C SER A 621 -11.81 23.32 13.11
N ASN A 622 -11.95 24.22 12.15
CA ASN A 622 -12.57 25.54 12.32
C ASN A 622 -14.10 25.53 12.12
N GLY A 623 -14.71 24.34 11.97
CA GLY A 623 -16.15 24.17 11.73
C GLY A 623 -16.60 24.42 10.28
N THR A 624 -15.67 24.64 9.34
CA THR A 624 -16.02 24.79 7.92
C THR A 624 -16.21 23.43 7.24
N HIS A 625 -17.01 23.43 6.16
CA HIS A 625 -17.32 22.26 5.36
C HIS A 625 -16.96 22.51 3.89
N ARG A 626 -16.36 21.52 3.20
CA ARG A 626 -16.01 21.60 1.78
C ARG A 626 -16.54 20.39 1.03
N ASP A 627 -17.14 20.61 -0.14
CA ASP A 627 -17.41 19.53 -1.09
C ASP A 627 -16.08 19.07 -1.70
N VAL A 628 -15.73 17.82 -1.40
CA VAL A 628 -14.49 17.19 -1.86
C VAL A 628 -14.77 16.02 -2.79
N THR A 629 -15.99 15.88 -3.30
CA THR A 629 -16.43 14.75 -4.15
C THR A 629 -15.47 14.50 -5.31
N ARG A 630 -14.96 15.57 -5.94
CA ARG A 630 -14.02 15.49 -7.07
C ARG A 630 -12.57 15.14 -6.68
N LEU A 631 -12.24 15.10 -5.40
CA LEU A 631 -10.91 14.78 -4.87
C LEU A 631 -10.89 13.44 -4.10
N VAL A 632 -12.04 12.78 -4.02
CA VAL A 632 -12.21 11.51 -3.31
C VAL A 632 -11.83 10.33 -4.19
N ASP A 633 -11.22 9.33 -3.56
CA ASP A 633 -11.08 7.99 -4.11
C ASP A 633 -12.29 7.12 -3.68
N PHE A 634 -13.06 6.63 -4.65
CA PHE A 634 -14.28 5.85 -4.44
C PHE A 634 -14.04 4.37 -4.74
N ILE A 635 -14.44 3.50 -3.82
CA ILE A 635 -14.30 2.05 -3.95
C ILE A 635 -15.62 1.37 -3.60
N SER A 636 -16.10 0.50 -4.49
CA SER A 636 -17.21 -0.40 -4.19
C SER A 636 -16.70 -1.73 -3.65
N ASN A 637 -17.27 -2.19 -2.53
CA ASN A 637 -16.95 -3.49 -1.94
C ASN A 637 -17.47 -4.67 -2.78
N ASP A 638 -18.56 -4.46 -3.51
CA ASP A 638 -19.20 -5.50 -4.32
C ASP A 638 -19.56 -4.92 -5.68
N LYS A 639 -18.63 -5.05 -6.62
CA LYS A 639 -18.74 -4.46 -7.97
C LYS A 639 -19.86 -5.09 -8.81
N GLU A 640 -20.34 -6.27 -8.44
CA GLU A 640 -21.47 -6.93 -9.11
C GLU A 640 -22.81 -6.32 -8.67
N LEU A 641 -22.92 -5.93 -7.39
CA LEU A 641 -24.07 -5.20 -6.85
C LEU A 641 -24.06 -3.72 -7.24
N VAL A 642 -22.92 -3.04 -7.12
CA VAL A 642 -22.79 -1.59 -7.33
C VAL A 642 -21.45 -1.22 -7.95
N GLN A 643 -21.49 -0.47 -9.04
CA GLN A 643 -20.33 0.18 -9.64
C GLN A 643 -20.30 1.66 -9.27
N ILE A 644 -19.11 2.23 -9.14
CA ILE A 644 -18.90 3.67 -8.95
C ILE A 644 -17.72 4.14 -9.80
N ASP A 645 -17.84 5.32 -10.41
CA ASP A 645 -16.76 5.95 -11.17
C ASP A 645 -15.98 7.00 -10.36
N GLU A 646 -14.91 7.53 -10.96
CA GLU A 646 -14.01 8.53 -10.36
C GLU A 646 -14.65 9.87 -10.01
N ASN A 647 -15.88 10.11 -10.49
CA ASN A 647 -16.65 11.32 -10.23
C ASN A 647 -17.71 11.09 -9.14
N GLY A 648 -17.80 9.89 -8.58
CA GLY A 648 -18.78 9.53 -7.56
C GLY A 648 -20.15 9.14 -8.12
N ILE A 649 -20.25 8.81 -9.41
CA ILE A 649 -21.52 8.34 -9.99
C ILE A 649 -21.67 6.85 -9.71
N LEU A 650 -22.63 6.55 -8.85
CA LEU A 650 -23.03 5.20 -8.47
C LEU A 650 -23.98 4.61 -9.53
N ARG A 651 -23.83 3.33 -9.83
CA ARG A 651 -24.71 2.54 -10.72
C ARG A 651 -25.02 1.18 -10.10
N THR A 652 -26.29 0.87 -9.89
CA THR A 652 -26.72 -0.40 -9.31
C THR A 652 -26.85 -1.51 -10.35
N GLY A 653 -26.56 -2.75 -9.94
CA GLY A 653 -26.65 -3.95 -10.76
C GLY A 653 -28.06 -4.54 -10.83
N MET A 654 -28.12 -5.83 -11.21
CA MET A 654 -29.37 -6.60 -11.36
C MET A 654 -29.68 -7.50 -10.15
N ILE A 655 -28.69 -7.76 -9.31
CA ILE A 655 -28.77 -8.67 -8.17
C ILE A 655 -29.30 -7.87 -6.97
N PRO A 656 -30.32 -8.36 -6.24
CA PRO A 656 -30.75 -7.75 -5.00
C PRO A 656 -29.73 -8.03 -3.88
N GLY A 657 -29.60 -7.11 -2.93
CA GLY A 657 -28.68 -7.25 -1.81
C GLY A 657 -28.26 -5.93 -1.19
N GLU A 658 -27.34 -6.01 -0.23
CA GLU A 658 -26.75 -4.84 0.42
C GLU A 658 -25.24 -4.81 0.21
N THR A 659 -24.71 -3.62 -0.05
CA THR A 659 -23.27 -3.37 -0.13
C THR A 659 -22.94 -1.97 0.35
N VAL A 660 -21.65 -1.65 0.37
CA VAL A 660 -21.13 -0.34 0.75
C VAL A 660 -20.21 0.20 -0.33
N VAL A 661 -20.35 1.49 -0.58
CA VAL A 661 -19.40 2.29 -1.34
C VAL A 661 -18.60 3.15 -0.37
N VAL A 662 -17.28 3.01 -0.42
CA VAL A 662 -16.31 3.68 0.45
C VAL A 662 -15.75 4.90 -0.27
N ALA A 663 -15.68 6.02 0.43
CA ALA A 663 -15.06 7.27 0.00
C ALA A 663 -13.84 7.56 0.88
N ARG A 664 -12.69 7.84 0.26
CA ARG A 664 -11.44 8.17 0.96
C ARG A 664 -10.94 9.55 0.60
N PHE A 665 -10.53 10.29 1.61
CA PHE A 665 -9.99 11.63 1.45
C PHE A 665 -9.06 11.99 2.62
N MET A 666 -7.79 12.28 2.33
CA MET A 666 -6.76 12.70 3.31
C MET A 666 -6.71 11.83 4.59
N GLY A 667 -6.58 10.51 4.43
CA GLY A 667 -6.55 9.56 5.56
C GLY A 667 -7.90 9.29 6.23
N GLN A 668 -8.95 10.07 5.92
CA GLN A 668 -10.30 9.82 6.43
C GLN A 668 -11.09 8.94 5.47
N VAL A 669 -11.95 8.11 6.05
CA VAL A 669 -12.81 7.18 5.32
C VAL A 669 -14.26 7.39 5.73
N ALA A 670 -15.14 7.50 4.75
CA ALA A 670 -16.58 7.51 4.94
C ALA A 670 -17.23 6.50 3.98
N ALA A 671 -18.50 6.16 4.21
CA ALA A 671 -19.17 5.14 3.43
C ALA A 671 -20.65 5.46 3.20
N SER A 672 -21.16 5.04 2.06
CA SER A 672 -22.57 5.02 1.71
C SER A 672 -23.06 3.57 1.68
N ARG A 673 -24.07 3.25 2.51
CA ARG A 673 -24.77 1.96 2.48
C ARG A 673 -25.80 1.94 1.35
N VAL A 674 -25.76 0.88 0.55
CA VAL A 674 -26.58 0.72 -0.65
C VAL A 674 -27.41 -0.55 -0.52
N THR A 675 -28.73 -0.41 -0.57
CA THR A 675 -29.67 -1.53 -0.52
C THR A 675 -30.43 -1.63 -1.84
N ILE A 676 -30.41 -2.80 -2.48
CA ILE A 676 -31.16 -3.10 -3.71
C ILE A 676 -32.22 -4.16 -3.33
N PRO A 677 -33.50 -3.80 -3.16
CA PRO A 677 -34.55 -4.74 -2.77
C PRO A 677 -34.83 -5.80 -3.85
N THR A 678 -35.48 -6.90 -3.46
CA THR A 678 -36.00 -7.86 -4.44
C THR A 678 -37.14 -7.23 -5.26
N THR A 679 -37.39 -7.78 -6.46
CA THR A 679 -38.50 -7.34 -7.32
C THR A 679 -39.86 -7.90 -6.90
N GLN A 680 -39.90 -8.83 -5.92
CA GLN A 680 -41.15 -9.43 -5.47
C GLN A 680 -41.90 -8.48 -4.53
N LYS A 681 -43.17 -8.21 -4.84
CA LYS A 681 -44.07 -7.50 -3.91
C LYS A 681 -44.63 -8.50 -2.90
N ILE A 682 -44.03 -8.57 -1.71
CA ILE A 682 -44.57 -9.35 -0.58
C ILE A 682 -45.54 -8.44 0.20
N SER A 683 -46.77 -8.89 0.41
CA SER A 683 -47.77 -8.11 1.13
C SER A 683 -47.44 -8.00 2.62
N GLU A 684 -47.69 -6.84 3.24
CA GLU A 684 -47.47 -6.61 4.68
C GLU A 684 -48.20 -7.62 5.57
N LYS A 685 -49.38 -8.10 5.15
CA LYS A 685 -50.12 -9.16 5.85
C LYS A 685 -49.30 -10.44 6.06
N LYS A 686 -48.40 -10.78 5.14
CA LYS A 686 -47.53 -11.96 5.26
C LYS A 686 -46.45 -11.77 6.32
N PHE A 687 -45.87 -10.57 6.42
CA PHE A 687 -44.90 -10.24 7.48
C PHE A 687 -45.58 -10.16 8.85
N ALA A 688 -46.74 -9.51 8.92
CA ALA A 688 -47.51 -9.37 10.16
C ALA A 688 -48.01 -10.70 10.74
N ALA A 689 -48.15 -11.74 9.92
CA ALA A 689 -48.56 -13.07 10.34
C ALA A 689 -47.41 -13.93 10.91
N LEU A 690 -46.14 -13.50 10.80
CA LEU A 690 -45.01 -14.26 11.30
C LEU A 690 -44.88 -14.09 12.83
N PRO A 691 -44.82 -15.18 13.60
CA PRO A 691 -44.70 -15.11 15.05
C PRO A 691 -43.31 -14.63 15.47
N VAL A 692 -43.25 -13.96 16.62
CA VAL A 692 -42.04 -13.40 17.24
C VAL A 692 -41.86 -14.09 18.59
N ASN A 693 -40.71 -14.74 18.82
CA ASN A 693 -40.42 -15.36 20.12
C ASN A 693 -39.73 -14.36 21.06
N ASN A 694 -38.81 -13.55 20.53
CA ASN A 694 -38.10 -12.53 21.29
C ASN A 694 -37.67 -11.34 20.39
N PHE A 695 -36.90 -10.41 20.96
CA PHE A 695 -36.49 -9.19 20.23
C PHE A 695 -35.60 -9.47 19.01
N ILE A 696 -34.89 -10.60 18.95
CA ILE A 696 -34.09 -10.98 17.78
C ILE A 696 -35.00 -11.11 16.57
N ASP A 697 -36.14 -11.77 16.75
CA ASP A 697 -37.11 -12.00 15.68
C ASP A 697 -37.75 -10.69 15.22
N THR A 698 -38.03 -9.77 16.14
CA THR A 698 -38.53 -8.42 15.80
C THR A 698 -37.55 -7.69 14.87
N GLN A 699 -36.27 -7.62 15.26
CA GLN A 699 -35.25 -6.91 14.47
C GLN A 699 -34.95 -7.63 13.15
N ALA A 700 -34.99 -8.97 13.13
CA ALA A 700 -34.81 -9.73 11.90
C ALA A 700 -35.98 -9.54 10.92
N LEU A 701 -37.22 -9.56 11.40
CA LEU A 701 -38.42 -9.33 10.57
C LEU A 701 -38.45 -7.92 9.97
N GLU A 702 -38.04 -6.90 10.73
CA GLU A 702 -37.91 -5.54 10.20
C GLU A 702 -36.88 -5.46 9.06
N HIS A 703 -35.76 -6.17 9.20
CA HIS A 703 -34.73 -6.26 8.16
C HIS A 703 -35.23 -7.00 6.92
N PHE A 704 -35.90 -8.14 7.10
CA PHE A 704 -36.54 -8.91 6.02
C PHE A 704 -37.60 -8.11 5.28
N ARG A 705 -38.36 -7.27 5.99
CA ARG A 705 -39.33 -6.35 5.38
C ARG A 705 -38.64 -5.33 4.47
N LYS A 706 -37.50 -4.75 4.89
CA LYS A 706 -36.71 -3.80 4.07
C LYS A 706 -36.17 -4.44 2.79
N LEU A 707 -35.76 -5.71 2.87
CA LEU A 707 -35.21 -6.44 1.73
C LEU A 707 -36.29 -7.07 0.82
N ALA A 708 -37.54 -7.10 1.28
CA ALA A 708 -38.61 -7.88 0.66
C ALA A 708 -38.21 -9.36 0.50
N ILE A 709 -37.85 -10.00 1.61
CA ILE A 709 -37.52 -11.43 1.72
C ILE A 709 -38.40 -12.06 2.80
N LEU A 710 -38.99 -13.23 2.56
CA LEU A 710 -39.64 -14.03 3.59
C LEU A 710 -38.63 -15.02 4.19
N PRO A 711 -38.57 -15.17 5.52
CA PRO A 711 -37.78 -16.24 6.13
C PRO A 711 -38.35 -17.61 5.79
N SER A 712 -37.51 -18.65 5.87
CA SER A 712 -37.94 -20.05 5.70
C SER A 712 -38.93 -20.50 6.76
N GLY A 713 -39.52 -21.69 6.58
CA GLY A 713 -40.33 -22.33 7.62
C GLY A 713 -39.52 -22.67 8.88
N LEU A 714 -40.17 -23.14 9.94
CA LEU A 714 -39.47 -23.71 11.10
C LEU A 714 -38.82 -25.04 10.72
N CYS A 715 -37.67 -25.33 11.32
CA CYS A 715 -37.07 -26.66 11.24
C CYS A 715 -37.90 -27.67 12.05
N SER A 716 -37.74 -28.95 11.72
CA SER A 716 -38.36 -30.04 12.49
C SER A 716 -37.77 -30.12 13.91
N ASP A 717 -38.42 -30.88 14.80
CA ASP A 717 -37.91 -31.12 16.14
C ASP A 717 -36.60 -31.92 16.15
N SER A 718 -36.41 -32.86 15.21
CA SER A 718 -35.14 -33.56 15.05
C SER A 718 -34.03 -32.63 14.59
N ASP A 719 -34.31 -31.74 13.62
CA ASP A 719 -33.33 -30.75 13.15
C ASP A 719 -32.91 -29.82 14.29
N PHE A 720 -33.88 -29.34 15.06
CA PHE A 720 -33.62 -28.49 16.22
C PHE A 720 -32.76 -29.22 17.26
N LEU A 721 -33.13 -30.46 17.60
CA LEU A 721 -32.44 -31.26 18.60
C LEU A 721 -30.97 -31.50 18.21
N ARG A 722 -30.74 -31.95 16.97
CA ARG A 722 -29.39 -32.21 16.45
C ARG A 722 -28.56 -30.93 16.39
N ARG A 723 -29.09 -29.90 15.73
CA ARG A 723 -28.36 -28.65 15.47
C ARG A 723 -28.03 -27.92 16.77
N SER A 724 -28.98 -27.82 17.70
CA SER A 724 -28.74 -27.14 18.99
C SER A 724 -27.72 -27.87 19.86
N SER A 725 -27.71 -29.21 19.86
CA SER A 725 -26.70 -30.01 20.58
C SER A 725 -25.30 -29.80 19.99
N LEU A 726 -25.16 -29.89 18.67
CA LEU A 726 -23.89 -29.69 18.00
C LEU A 726 -23.36 -28.24 18.16
N ASP A 727 -24.25 -27.24 18.09
CA ASP A 727 -23.87 -25.84 18.19
C ASP A 727 -23.57 -25.37 19.62
N ALA A 728 -24.26 -25.92 20.63
CA ALA A 728 -24.11 -25.46 22.01
C ALA A 728 -23.02 -26.22 22.77
N ILE A 729 -22.87 -27.53 22.49
CA ILE A 729 -22.01 -28.44 23.26
C ILE A 729 -21.11 -29.34 22.42
N GLY A 730 -21.16 -29.24 21.08
CA GLY A 730 -20.28 -30.00 20.20
C GLY A 730 -20.46 -31.53 20.27
N ALA A 731 -21.66 -32.01 20.58
CA ALA A 731 -21.94 -33.43 20.74
C ALA A 731 -23.30 -33.81 20.14
N LEU A 732 -23.44 -35.08 19.73
CA LEU A 732 -24.71 -35.64 19.31
C LEU A 732 -25.56 -36.03 20.53
N PRO A 733 -26.89 -35.85 20.49
CA PRO A 733 -27.78 -36.43 21.49
C PRO A 733 -27.76 -37.96 21.36
N SER A 734 -27.88 -38.65 22.49
CA SER A 734 -28.01 -40.10 22.50
C SER A 734 -29.32 -40.56 21.83
N PRO A 735 -29.40 -41.80 21.33
CA PRO A 735 -30.65 -42.38 20.83
C PRO A 735 -31.79 -42.33 21.86
N GLU A 736 -31.47 -42.50 23.14
CA GLU A 736 -32.44 -42.42 24.25
C GLU A 736 -32.98 -41.01 24.44
N GLU A 737 -32.11 -40.00 24.48
CA GLU A 737 -32.51 -38.59 24.56
C GLU A 737 -33.32 -38.18 23.34
N THR A 738 -32.92 -38.65 22.15
CA THR A 738 -33.62 -38.40 20.90
C THR A 738 -35.04 -38.94 20.94
N ARG A 739 -35.22 -40.21 21.34
CA ARG A 739 -36.56 -40.80 21.50
C ARG A 739 -37.39 -40.03 22.52
N ALA A 740 -36.81 -39.71 23.68
CA ALA A 740 -37.50 -38.99 24.74
C ALA A 740 -37.95 -37.59 24.29
N PHE A 741 -37.10 -36.85 23.56
CA PHE A 741 -37.42 -35.52 23.07
C PHE A 741 -38.48 -35.54 21.97
N LEU A 742 -38.38 -36.47 21.02
CA LEU A 742 -39.34 -36.59 19.91
C LEU A 742 -40.71 -37.08 20.39
N ALA A 743 -40.77 -37.95 21.41
CA ALA A 743 -42.01 -38.41 22.02
C ALA A 743 -42.66 -37.36 22.96
N ASN A 744 -41.91 -36.35 23.40
CA ASN A 744 -42.42 -35.33 24.32
C ASN A 744 -43.39 -34.38 23.60
N ALA A 745 -44.61 -34.27 24.12
CA ALA A 745 -45.66 -33.39 23.62
C ALA A 745 -45.73 -32.02 24.33
N ASP A 746 -44.86 -31.75 25.31
CA ASP A 746 -44.81 -30.46 26.01
C ASP A 746 -44.43 -29.33 25.03
N PRO A 747 -45.25 -28.27 24.89
CA PRO A 747 -44.94 -27.15 23.99
C PRO A 747 -43.66 -26.41 24.39
N ARG A 748 -43.18 -26.55 25.63
CA ARG A 748 -41.92 -25.96 26.13
C ARG A 748 -40.72 -26.91 26.07
N LYS A 749 -40.82 -28.05 25.37
CA LYS A 749 -39.71 -29.02 25.29
C LYS A 749 -38.42 -28.43 24.73
N ARG A 750 -38.50 -27.53 23.73
CA ARG A 750 -37.32 -26.86 23.16
C ARG A 750 -36.63 -25.96 24.18
N GLU A 751 -37.40 -25.21 24.98
CA GLU A 751 -36.87 -24.35 26.06
C GLU A 751 -36.17 -25.19 27.15
N LYS A 752 -36.79 -26.29 27.59
CA LYS A 752 -36.20 -27.23 28.56
C LYS A 752 -34.91 -27.86 28.02
N TRP A 753 -34.89 -28.22 26.74
CA TRP A 753 -33.70 -28.75 26.08
C TRP A 753 -32.56 -27.73 26.03
N ILE A 754 -32.86 -26.46 25.71
CA ILE A 754 -31.85 -25.38 25.75
C ILE A 754 -31.22 -25.27 27.14
N ASN A 755 -32.02 -25.30 28.20
CA ASN A 755 -31.48 -25.24 29.57
C ASN A 755 -30.61 -26.47 29.89
N HIS A 756 -31.04 -27.66 29.48
CA HIS A 756 -30.25 -28.88 29.61
C HIS A 756 -28.89 -28.76 28.90
N LEU A 757 -28.84 -28.25 27.66
CA LEU A 757 -27.59 -28.04 26.92
C LEU A 757 -26.63 -27.08 27.63
N LEU A 758 -27.15 -25.99 28.20
CA LEU A 758 -26.33 -24.98 28.89
C LEU A 758 -25.78 -25.45 30.24
N GLU A 759 -26.38 -26.49 30.82
CA GLU A 759 -25.91 -27.15 32.05
C GLU A 759 -25.06 -28.40 31.76
N HIS A 760 -25.04 -28.85 30.50
CA HIS A 760 -24.33 -30.06 30.10
C HIS A 760 -22.80 -29.92 30.30
N PRO A 761 -22.10 -30.95 30.82
CA PRO A 761 -20.66 -30.89 31.08
C PRO A 761 -19.81 -30.50 29.86
N ASN A 762 -20.17 -30.98 28.67
CA ASN A 762 -19.47 -30.66 27.41
C ASN A 762 -19.51 -29.17 27.03
N TYR A 763 -20.44 -28.36 27.57
CA TYR A 763 -20.51 -26.92 27.27
C TYR A 763 -19.15 -26.25 27.49
N ALA A 764 -18.54 -26.48 28.66
CA ALA A 764 -17.29 -25.83 29.02
C ALA A 764 -16.15 -26.22 28.08
N ASP A 765 -16.05 -27.51 27.76
CA ASP A 765 -15.00 -28.04 26.88
C ASP A 765 -15.13 -27.52 25.46
N PHE A 766 -16.36 -27.44 24.94
CA PHE A 766 -16.64 -26.96 23.59
C PHE A 766 -16.30 -25.46 23.43
N TRP A 767 -16.74 -24.62 24.36
CA TRP A 767 -16.46 -23.18 24.29
C TRP A 767 -15.01 -22.83 24.63
N ALA A 768 -14.35 -23.59 25.50
CA ALA A 768 -12.92 -23.47 25.74
C ALA A 768 -12.09 -23.81 24.48
N ASN A 769 -12.51 -24.81 23.70
CA ASN A 769 -11.85 -25.15 22.44
C ASN A 769 -11.96 -24.01 21.41
N LYS A 770 -13.09 -23.30 21.34
CA LYS A 770 -13.21 -22.12 20.45
C LYS A 770 -12.25 -20.98 20.83
N TRP A 771 -11.98 -20.77 22.11
CA TRP A 771 -11.00 -19.78 22.57
C TRP A 771 -9.56 -20.27 22.52
N ALA A 772 -9.36 -21.58 22.43
CA ALA A 772 -8.05 -22.18 22.24
C ALA A 772 -7.33 -21.64 21.02
N ASP A 773 -8.03 -21.65 19.89
CA ASP A 773 -7.47 -21.24 18.59
C ASP A 773 -7.01 -19.78 18.61
N LEU A 774 -7.56 -18.97 19.53
CA LEU A 774 -7.29 -17.54 19.65
C LEU A 774 -6.18 -17.22 20.67
N LEU A 775 -6.05 -18.05 21.71
CA LEU A 775 -5.21 -17.73 22.88
C LEU A 775 -4.12 -18.78 23.16
N ARG A 776 -4.31 -20.05 22.80
CA ARG A 776 -3.37 -21.12 23.13
C ARG A 776 -2.16 -21.07 22.19
N PRO A 777 -0.96 -20.84 22.73
CA PRO A 777 0.24 -20.79 21.91
C PRO A 777 0.82 -22.17 21.63
N ASN A 778 1.80 -22.22 20.73
CA ASN A 778 2.53 -23.45 20.45
C ASN A 778 3.36 -23.91 21.68
N PRO A 779 3.21 -25.17 22.15
CA PRO A 779 4.00 -25.74 23.25
C PRO A 779 5.52 -25.79 23.01
N ASP A 780 6.01 -25.77 21.76
CA ASP A 780 7.45 -25.66 21.47
C ASP A 780 7.99 -24.26 21.76
N ARG A 781 7.13 -23.25 21.60
CA ARG A 781 7.48 -21.85 21.85
C ARG A 781 7.42 -21.52 23.33
N VAL A 782 6.33 -21.88 24.02
CA VAL A 782 6.13 -21.42 25.42
C VAL A 782 6.25 -22.51 26.48
N GLY A 783 6.37 -23.77 26.07
CA GLY A 783 6.46 -24.94 26.95
C GLY A 783 5.11 -25.65 27.17
N VAL A 784 5.16 -26.99 27.17
CA VAL A 784 3.99 -27.88 27.36
C VAL A 784 3.18 -27.54 28.61
N LYS A 785 3.85 -27.34 29.76
CA LYS A 785 3.20 -27.04 31.03
C LYS A 785 2.39 -25.73 30.97
N SER A 786 2.96 -24.69 30.35
CA SER A 786 2.30 -23.39 30.16
C SER A 786 1.00 -23.54 29.35
N VAL A 787 1.07 -24.22 28.20
CA VAL A 787 -0.11 -24.44 27.34
C VAL A 787 -1.20 -25.23 28.05
N TYR A 788 -0.81 -26.29 28.77
CA TYR A 788 -1.75 -27.09 29.55
C TYR A 788 -2.46 -26.28 30.64
N LEU A 789 -1.73 -25.44 31.40
CA LEU A 789 -2.33 -24.60 32.43
C LEU A 789 -3.30 -23.54 31.87
N LEU A 790 -2.98 -22.95 30.72
CA LEU A 790 -3.89 -22.04 30.03
C LEU A 790 -5.15 -22.78 29.56
N ASP A 791 -5.03 -24.00 28.99
CA ASP A 791 -6.18 -24.83 28.62
C ASP A 791 -7.09 -25.13 29.82
N GLN A 792 -6.51 -25.54 30.95
CA GLN A 792 -7.28 -25.83 32.17
C GLN A 792 -8.01 -24.58 32.70
N TRP A 793 -7.35 -23.42 32.66
CA TRP A 793 -7.98 -22.15 33.06
C TRP A 793 -9.14 -21.75 32.13
N LEU A 794 -8.99 -21.96 30.81
CA LEU A 794 -10.07 -21.72 29.85
C LEU A 794 -11.28 -22.58 30.17
N ARG A 795 -11.08 -23.90 30.32
CA ARG A 795 -12.16 -24.86 30.64
C ARG A 795 -12.85 -24.51 31.95
N GLU A 796 -12.09 -24.20 32.99
CA GLU A 796 -12.65 -23.81 34.29
C GLU A 796 -13.46 -22.51 34.19
N SER A 797 -12.99 -21.52 33.42
CA SER A 797 -13.71 -20.26 33.23
C SER A 797 -15.10 -20.46 32.60
N PHE A 798 -15.23 -21.33 31.60
CA PHE A 798 -16.53 -21.65 31.01
C PHE A 798 -17.39 -22.55 31.92
N ARG A 799 -16.77 -23.46 32.69
CA ARG A 799 -17.46 -24.31 33.66
C ARG A 799 -18.14 -23.49 34.76
N GLN A 800 -17.47 -22.45 35.24
CA GLN A 800 -17.98 -21.52 36.25
C GLN A 800 -18.95 -20.47 35.68
N ASN A 801 -19.22 -20.48 34.37
CA ASN A 801 -19.95 -19.41 33.67
C ASN A 801 -19.38 -18.02 33.98
N LYS A 802 -18.05 -17.89 33.93
CA LYS A 802 -17.38 -16.61 34.21
C LYS A 802 -17.91 -15.53 33.24
N PRO A 803 -18.39 -14.38 33.76
CA PRO A 803 -18.78 -13.24 32.94
C PRO A 803 -17.68 -12.83 31.96
N HIS A 804 -18.05 -12.45 30.73
CA HIS A 804 -17.07 -12.20 29.67
C HIS A 804 -16.13 -11.02 29.97
N ASP A 805 -16.62 -9.99 30.65
CA ASP A 805 -15.82 -8.88 31.17
C ASP A 805 -14.75 -9.35 32.17
N GLN A 806 -15.12 -10.22 33.11
CA GLN A 806 -14.16 -10.79 34.07
C GLN A 806 -13.17 -11.74 33.39
N PHE A 807 -13.63 -12.55 32.42
CA PHE A 807 -12.76 -13.40 31.62
C PHE A 807 -11.67 -12.60 30.90
N VAL A 808 -12.04 -11.46 30.31
CA VAL A 808 -11.09 -10.58 29.61
C VAL A 808 -10.21 -9.79 30.58
N ARG A 809 -10.75 -9.35 31.73
CA ARG A 809 -9.98 -8.73 32.82
C ARG A 809 -8.86 -9.64 33.31
N ASP A 810 -9.17 -10.92 33.56
CA ASP A 810 -8.18 -11.92 34.00
C ASP A 810 -7.02 -12.08 33.00
N ILE A 811 -7.26 -11.88 31.71
CA ILE A 811 -6.24 -11.93 30.66
C ILE A 811 -5.44 -10.62 30.64
N LEU A 812 -6.10 -9.47 30.52
CA LEU A 812 -5.44 -8.17 30.34
C LEU A 812 -4.66 -7.71 31.58
N GLU A 813 -5.14 -8.04 32.79
CA GLU A 813 -4.48 -7.70 34.05
C GLU A 813 -3.59 -8.82 34.59
N SER A 814 -3.40 -9.91 33.83
CA SER A 814 -2.67 -11.06 34.36
C SER A 814 -1.25 -10.68 34.79
N GLU A 815 -0.86 -11.17 35.96
CA GLU A 815 0.49 -11.12 36.51
C GLU A 815 0.79 -12.46 37.16
N GLY A 816 2.08 -12.78 37.30
CA GLY A 816 2.54 -14.00 37.94
C GLY A 816 3.25 -14.94 36.99
N SER A 817 3.34 -16.19 37.40
CA SER A 817 4.19 -17.22 36.80
C SER A 817 3.45 -17.97 35.71
N ASN A 818 4.05 -18.12 34.53
CA ASN A 818 3.50 -18.96 33.44
C ASN A 818 3.31 -20.44 33.83
N HIS A 819 3.92 -20.90 34.92
CA HIS A 819 3.82 -22.26 35.44
C HIS A 819 2.81 -22.41 36.60
N ARG A 820 2.06 -21.36 36.92
CA ARG A 820 1.01 -21.35 37.95
C ARG A 820 -0.23 -20.62 37.47
N ASP A 821 -0.04 -19.49 36.80
CA ASP A 821 -1.07 -18.53 36.44
C ASP A 821 -1.33 -18.63 34.92
N GLY A 822 -2.40 -19.35 34.54
CA GLY A 822 -2.71 -19.69 33.14
C GLY A 822 -2.74 -18.48 32.18
N PRO A 823 -3.47 -17.40 32.48
CA PRO A 823 -3.52 -16.22 31.61
C PRO A 823 -2.17 -15.53 31.36
N ALA A 824 -1.20 -15.66 32.28
CA ALA A 824 0.14 -15.10 32.11
C ALA A 824 0.90 -15.69 30.92
N VAL A 825 0.46 -16.86 30.43
CA VAL A 825 1.01 -17.54 29.26
C VAL A 825 0.82 -16.72 27.97
N VAL A 826 -0.22 -15.88 27.87
CA VAL A 826 -0.43 -14.99 26.72
C VAL A 826 0.74 -14.00 26.57
N TYR A 827 1.26 -13.47 27.68
CA TYR A 827 2.40 -12.54 27.68
C TYR A 827 3.76 -13.23 27.49
N ARG A 828 3.84 -14.52 27.84
CA ARG A 828 4.98 -15.35 27.46
C ARG A 828 5.03 -15.56 25.95
N ASP A 829 3.87 -15.68 25.34
CA ASP A 829 3.73 -15.89 23.91
C ASP A 829 3.98 -14.62 23.09
N ARG A 830 3.33 -13.52 23.49
CA ARG A 830 3.40 -12.19 22.88
C ARG A 830 4.09 -11.25 23.85
N ARG A 831 5.37 -10.96 23.60
CA ARG A 831 6.21 -10.20 24.56
C ARG A 831 6.24 -8.72 24.27
N GLU A 832 6.15 -8.37 23.00
CA GLU A 832 6.31 -6.99 22.58
C GLU A 832 4.96 -6.25 22.70
N PRO A 833 4.95 -4.99 23.20
CA PRO A 833 3.74 -4.19 23.27
C PRO A 833 2.98 -4.10 21.95
N THR A 834 3.71 -4.12 20.82
CA THR A 834 3.11 -4.11 19.49
C THR A 834 2.39 -5.41 19.15
N GLU A 835 2.89 -6.58 19.56
CA GLU A 835 2.23 -7.87 19.33
C GLU A 835 0.94 -7.99 20.18
N LEU A 836 0.99 -7.53 21.43
CA LEU A 836 -0.16 -7.48 22.32
C LEU A 836 -1.25 -6.53 21.76
N THR A 837 -0.84 -5.40 21.20
CA THR A 837 -1.76 -4.45 20.55
C THR A 837 -2.53 -5.08 19.42
N THR A 838 -1.84 -5.78 18.52
CA THR A 838 -2.45 -6.51 17.40
C THR A 838 -3.48 -7.51 17.89
N MET A 839 -3.07 -8.38 18.81
CA MET A 839 -3.91 -9.45 19.33
C MET A 839 -5.13 -8.89 20.07
N PHE A 840 -4.94 -7.95 20.98
CA PHE A 840 -6.02 -7.47 21.83
C PHE A 840 -6.98 -6.50 21.10
N SER A 841 -6.49 -5.68 20.17
CA SER A 841 -7.38 -4.87 19.31
C SER A 841 -8.30 -5.77 18.47
N GLN A 842 -7.75 -6.82 17.87
CA GLN A 842 -8.54 -7.77 17.09
C GLN A 842 -9.50 -8.59 17.96
N LEU A 843 -9.03 -9.16 19.08
CA LEU A 843 -9.85 -10.06 19.89
C LEU A 843 -10.96 -9.34 20.67
N PHE A 844 -10.63 -8.22 21.30
CA PHE A 844 -11.51 -7.56 22.26
C PHE A 844 -12.17 -6.29 21.74
N LEU A 845 -11.61 -5.63 20.72
CA LEU A 845 -12.27 -4.50 20.05
C LEU A 845 -12.91 -4.89 18.72
N GLY A 846 -12.56 -6.06 18.17
CA GLY A 846 -12.96 -6.45 16.82
C GLY A 846 -12.41 -5.49 15.76
N THR A 847 -11.25 -4.88 16.03
CA THR A 847 -10.63 -3.86 15.18
C THR A 847 -9.22 -4.32 14.79
N ARG A 848 -8.91 -4.33 13.49
CA ARG A 848 -7.62 -4.83 12.98
C ARG A 848 -6.62 -3.69 12.81
N MET A 849 -5.91 -3.34 13.88
CA MET A 849 -4.96 -2.21 13.86
C MET A 849 -3.57 -2.58 13.31
N GLU A 850 -3.30 -3.85 12.93
CA GLU A 850 -1.96 -4.30 12.48
C GLU A 850 -1.38 -3.44 11.35
N CYS A 851 -2.18 -3.06 10.35
CA CYS A 851 -1.67 -2.22 9.26
C CYS A 851 -1.22 -0.84 9.75
N ALA A 852 -1.85 -0.32 10.83
CA ALA A 852 -1.50 0.94 11.45
C ALA A 852 -0.08 0.92 12.07
N LYS A 853 0.46 -0.25 12.38
CA LYS A 853 1.82 -0.42 12.93
C LYS A 853 2.90 0.21 12.05
N CYS A 854 2.78 0.09 10.73
CA CYS A 854 3.81 0.54 9.79
C CYS A 854 3.45 1.85 9.07
N HIS A 855 2.17 2.10 8.81
CA HIS A 855 1.65 3.28 8.11
C HIS A 855 0.19 3.51 8.50
N HIS A 856 -0.44 4.64 8.15
CA HIS A 856 -1.87 4.83 8.41
C HIS A 856 -2.73 3.74 7.75
N HIS A 857 -3.75 3.23 8.44
CA HIS A 857 -4.54 2.11 7.95
C HIS A 857 -5.24 2.47 6.61
N PRO A 858 -5.20 1.61 5.57
CA PRO A 858 -5.67 1.94 4.22
C PRO A 858 -7.17 2.25 4.12
N ASN A 859 -7.95 1.58 4.97
CA ASN A 859 -9.40 1.51 4.86
C ASN A 859 -10.11 1.93 6.16
N GLU A 860 -9.36 2.52 7.10
CA GLU A 860 -9.85 2.95 8.42
C GLU A 860 -9.12 4.21 8.86
N LYS A 861 -9.63 4.83 9.92
CA LYS A 861 -9.12 6.08 10.50
C LYS A 861 -7.87 5.92 11.38
N TRP A 862 -7.41 4.69 11.63
CA TRP A 862 -6.34 4.43 12.59
C TRP A 862 -4.98 4.84 12.05
N ALA A 863 -4.35 5.79 12.74
CA ALA A 863 -3.00 6.22 12.46
C ALA A 863 -1.96 5.35 13.18
N GLN A 864 -0.71 5.46 12.73
CA GLN A 864 0.42 4.84 13.40
C GLN A 864 0.54 5.32 14.85
N GLU A 865 0.30 6.59 15.11
CA GLU A 865 0.27 7.12 16.47
C GLU A 865 -0.80 6.42 17.33
N ASP A 866 -2.02 6.19 16.84
CA ASP A 866 -3.07 5.49 17.59
C ASP A 866 -2.65 4.06 17.95
N PHE A 867 -2.01 3.34 17.03
CA PHE A 867 -1.48 2.00 17.28
C PHE A 867 -0.45 1.99 18.42
N TYR A 868 0.53 2.90 18.38
CA TYR A 868 1.59 2.92 19.40
C TYR A 868 1.13 3.56 20.72
N GLN A 869 0.11 4.43 20.72
CA GLN A 869 -0.56 4.88 21.93
C GLN A 869 -1.35 3.74 22.59
N PHE A 870 -1.98 2.86 21.83
CA PHE A 870 -2.56 1.62 22.39
C PHE A 870 -1.47 0.70 22.94
N ALA A 871 -0.35 0.55 22.20
CA ALA A 871 0.79 -0.24 22.67
C ALA A 871 1.40 0.29 23.97
N ALA A 872 1.32 1.60 24.23
CA ALA A 872 1.85 2.19 25.45
C ALA A 872 1.17 1.67 26.73
N PHE A 873 -0.03 1.08 26.67
CA PHE A 873 -0.63 0.36 27.80
C PHE A 873 0.20 -0.85 28.27
N PHE A 874 0.95 -1.49 27.37
CA PHE A 874 1.72 -2.69 27.66
C PHE A 874 3.22 -2.42 27.86
N GLY A 875 3.69 -1.21 27.57
CA GLY A 875 5.09 -0.80 27.77
C GLY A 875 5.66 -1.03 29.19
N PRO A 876 4.91 -0.80 30.28
CA PRO A 876 5.41 -0.99 31.65
C PRO A 876 5.52 -2.46 32.07
N LEU A 877 5.00 -3.40 31.28
CA LEU A 877 5.06 -4.81 31.59
C LEU A 877 6.51 -5.29 31.59
N LYS A 878 6.88 -6.06 32.60
CA LYS A 878 8.20 -6.68 32.73
C LYS A 878 8.07 -8.17 32.95
N GLN A 879 9.15 -8.86 32.60
CA GLN A 879 9.29 -10.30 32.74
C GLN A 879 10.65 -10.61 33.38
N LYS A 880 10.70 -11.65 34.21
CA LYS A 880 11.93 -12.19 34.79
C LYS A 880 11.90 -13.71 34.75
N GLY A 881 13.04 -14.36 34.48
CA GLY A 881 13.17 -15.81 34.45
C GLY A 881 13.98 -16.31 33.26
N ALA A 882 13.74 -17.56 32.87
CA ALA A 882 14.59 -18.32 31.95
C ALA A 882 14.61 -17.84 30.47
N GLY A 883 13.69 -16.97 30.07
CA GLY A 883 13.56 -16.53 28.68
C GLY A 883 12.87 -17.55 27.76
N LEU A 884 12.76 -17.16 26.48
CA LEU A 884 12.39 -18.04 25.38
C LEU A 884 13.67 -18.53 24.71
N SER A 885 13.85 -19.85 24.64
CA SER A 885 14.94 -20.49 23.90
C SER A 885 14.36 -21.64 23.08
N PRO A 886 13.87 -21.39 21.86
CA PRO A 886 13.37 -22.43 20.98
C PRO A 886 14.49 -23.44 20.63
N PRO A 887 14.20 -24.76 20.52
CA PRO A 887 12.90 -25.41 20.60
C PRO A 887 12.49 -25.91 22.00
N ILE A 888 13.30 -25.68 23.05
CA ILE A 888 13.05 -26.18 24.41
C ILE A 888 12.82 -25.00 25.36
N SER A 889 11.66 -24.36 25.24
CA SER A 889 11.25 -23.29 26.14
C SER A 889 10.44 -23.83 27.32
N ALA A 890 11.11 -24.50 28.27
CA ALA A 890 10.48 -25.12 29.44
C ALA A 890 10.71 -24.37 30.77
N GLY A 891 11.31 -23.18 30.72
CA GLY A 891 11.66 -22.42 31.92
C GLY A 891 10.51 -21.58 32.47
N THR A 892 10.52 -21.37 33.79
CA THR A 892 9.57 -20.49 34.48
C THR A 892 9.92 -19.02 34.23
N GLU A 893 8.92 -18.21 33.91
CA GLU A 893 8.97 -16.75 33.86
C GLU A 893 7.82 -16.15 34.67
N THR A 894 8.09 -14.99 35.28
CA THR A 894 7.09 -14.21 36.03
C THR A 894 6.90 -12.85 35.36
N PHE A 895 5.64 -12.52 35.07
CA PHE A 895 5.21 -11.25 34.47
C PHE A 895 4.65 -10.33 35.54
N TYR A 896 4.98 -9.05 35.51
CA TYR A 896 4.56 -8.07 36.51
C TYR A 896 4.65 -6.65 35.97
N PHE A 897 3.86 -5.73 36.54
CA PHE A 897 3.99 -4.30 36.31
C PHE A 897 5.30 -3.75 36.88
N GLY A 898 6.14 -3.18 36.01
CA GLY A 898 7.47 -2.65 36.40
C GLY A 898 7.54 -1.14 36.63
N GLY A 899 6.44 -0.39 36.44
CA GLY A 899 6.39 1.06 36.60
C GLY A 899 7.19 1.90 35.59
N LYS A 900 7.97 1.26 34.71
CA LYS A 900 8.84 1.89 33.71
C LYS A 900 8.76 1.13 32.38
N GLY A 901 8.82 1.85 31.26
CA GLY A 901 8.81 1.25 29.92
C GLY A 901 7.92 2.03 28.97
N ARG A 902 8.55 2.97 28.26
CA ARG A 902 7.88 3.86 27.31
C ARG A 902 7.89 3.24 25.92
N VAL A 903 6.78 3.38 25.22
CA VAL A 903 6.70 3.09 23.79
C VAL A 903 7.01 4.37 23.03
N LYS A 904 7.92 4.27 22.06
CA LYS A 904 8.29 5.38 21.19
C LYS A 904 7.60 5.23 19.84
N HIS A 905 7.18 6.34 19.27
CA HIS A 905 6.74 6.37 17.88
C HIS A 905 7.93 6.01 16.97
N PRO A 906 7.80 5.07 16.02
CA PRO A 906 8.94 4.56 15.24
C PRO A 906 9.55 5.61 14.30
N VAL A 907 8.72 6.53 13.77
CA VAL A 907 9.18 7.62 12.89
C VAL A 907 9.70 8.83 13.67
N THR A 908 8.89 9.40 14.58
CA THR A 908 9.25 10.65 15.28
C THR A 908 10.17 10.45 16.48
N GLY A 909 10.31 9.21 16.98
CA GLY A 909 11.08 8.90 18.19
C GLY A 909 10.47 9.41 19.50
N LYS A 910 9.32 10.11 19.44
CA LYS A 910 8.62 10.68 20.60
C LYS A 910 8.08 9.56 21.49
N GLU A 911 8.24 9.69 22.79
CA GLU A 911 7.57 8.83 23.77
C GLU A 911 6.07 9.14 23.79
N LEU A 912 5.25 8.10 23.64
CA LEU A 912 3.80 8.23 23.56
C LEU A 912 3.15 7.87 24.90
N GLU A 913 2.13 8.63 25.25
CA GLU A 913 1.26 8.32 26.39
C GLU A 913 0.19 7.29 25.98
N PRO A 914 -0.26 6.43 26.90
CA PRO A 914 -1.35 5.49 26.61
C PRO A 914 -2.64 6.22 26.23
N ARG A 915 -3.34 5.71 25.21
CA ARG A 915 -4.63 6.23 24.78
C ARG A 915 -5.53 5.10 24.32
N THR A 916 -6.76 5.06 24.84
CA THR A 916 -7.75 4.11 24.32
C THR A 916 -8.24 4.56 22.93
N PRO A 917 -8.66 3.64 22.04
CA PRO A 917 -9.14 4.01 20.72
C PRO A 917 -10.38 4.91 20.82
N ASP A 918 -10.36 6.05 20.12
CA ASP A 918 -11.36 7.13 20.22
C ASP A 918 -11.57 7.73 21.62
N GLY A 919 -10.75 7.37 22.61
CA GLY A 919 -10.84 7.86 23.98
C GLY A 919 -9.88 9.02 24.29
N PRO A 920 -9.96 9.56 25.53
CA PRO A 920 -8.99 10.53 26.01
C PRO A 920 -7.62 9.87 26.25
N LEU A 921 -6.57 10.71 26.29
CA LEU A 921 -5.25 10.29 26.77
C LEU A 921 -5.34 9.86 28.23
N VAL A 922 -4.59 8.81 28.58
CA VAL A 922 -4.41 8.34 29.94
C VAL A 922 -3.07 8.89 30.44
N PRO A 923 -3.08 9.88 31.37
CA PRO A 923 -1.85 10.45 31.89
C PRO A 923 -0.99 9.37 32.52
N TRP A 924 0.31 9.43 32.27
CA TRP A 924 1.20 8.44 32.83
C TRP A 924 1.35 8.55 34.35
N ASN A 925 1.36 7.39 35.01
CA ASN A 925 1.71 7.23 36.41
C ASN A 925 2.61 6.00 36.61
N GLU A 926 3.77 6.17 37.26
CA GLU A 926 4.71 5.05 37.53
C GLU A 926 4.19 4.05 38.57
N LYS A 927 3.19 4.43 39.38
CA LYS A 927 2.66 3.60 40.47
C LYS A 927 1.39 2.85 40.09
N GLU A 928 0.73 3.24 39.01
CA GLU A 928 -0.54 2.67 38.58
C GLU A 928 -0.36 1.93 37.26
N ASP A 929 -0.83 0.70 37.21
CA ASP A 929 -0.79 -0.09 35.99
C ASP A 929 -1.82 0.45 34.98
N PRO A 930 -1.39 1.01 33.83
CA PRO A 930 -2.31 1.58 32.85
C PRO A 930 -3.23 0.51 32.23
N ARG A 931 -2.88 -0.78 32.30
CA ARG A 931 -3.75 -1.87 31.84
C ARG A 931 -5.08 -1.94 32.60
N ARG A 932 -5.10 -1.57 33.88
CA ARG A 932 -6.35 -1.52 34.67
C ARG A 932 -7.33 -0.49 34.09
N GLN A 933 -6.82 0.68 33.75
CA GLN A 933 -7.62 1.74 33.12
C GLN A 933 -8.10 1.34 31.73
N LEU A 934 -7.27 0.61 30.97
CA LEU A 934 -7.68 0.02 29.68
C LEU A 934 -8.85 -0.95 29.86
N VAL A 935 -8.77 -1.87 30.83
CA VAL A 935 -9.85 -2.84 31.07
C VAL A 935 -11.12 -2.14 31.57
N ASP A 936 -11.00 -1.20 32.50
CA ASP A 936 -12.14 -0.45 33.02
C ASP A 936 -12.87 0.32 31.91
N TRP A 937 -12.12 0.90 30.96
CA TRP A 937 -12.69 1.51 29.76
C TRP A 937 -13.31 0.48 28.82
N LEU A 938 -12.66 -0.69 28.64
CA LEU A 938 -13.10 -1.74 27.72
C LEU A 938 -14.46 -2.31 28.15
N VAL A 939 -14.63 -2.62 29.43
CA VAL A 939 -15.84 -3.26 29.97
C VAL A 939 -16.92 -2.26 30.39
N ALA A 940 -16.69 -0.95 30.20
CA ALA A 940 -17.67 0.08 30.48
C ALA A 940 -18.96 -0.15 29.65
N PRO A 941 -20.17 -0.01 30.21
CA PRO A 941 -21.42 -0.28 29.49
C PRO A 941 -21.64 0.54 28.21
N GLY A 942 -21.00 1.71 28.10
CA GLY A 942 -21.07 2.58 26.92
C GLY A 942 -19.96 2.34 25.89
N ASN A 943 -19.07 1.34 26.09
CA ASN A 943 -17.98 1.07 25.16
C ASN A 943 -18.52 0.58 23.80
N PRO A 944 -18.16 1.21 22.67
CA PRO A 944 -18.73 0.87 21.37
C PRO A 944 -18.11 -0.38 20.73
N PHE A 945 -17.07 -0.97 21.31
CA PHE A 945 -16.30 -2.06 20.70
C PHE A 945 -16.51 -3.40 21.40
N PHE A 946 -16.34 -3.44 22.72
CA PHE A 946 -16.16 -4.67 23.48
C PHE A 946 -17.33 -5.66 23.36
N ALA A 947 -18.53 -5.22 23.75
CA ALA A 947 -19.71 -6.07 23.72
C ALA A 947 -20.09 -6.47 22.28
N ARG A 948 -19.87 -5.59 21.29
CA ARG A 948 -20.12 -5.89 19.88
C ARG A 948 -19.23 -7.02 19.39
N ALA A 949 -17.92 -6.96 19.69
CA ALA A 949 -16.96 -8.00 19.32
C ALA A 949 -17.32 -9.35 19.96
N ALA A 950 -17.69 -9.36 21.23
CA ALA A 950 -18.12 -10.56 21.94
C ALA A 950 -19.40 -11.17 21.34
N VAL A 951 -20.45 -10.37 21.18
CA VAL A 951 -21.74 -10.80 20.62
C VAL A 951 -21.56 -11.35 19.20
N ASN A 952 -20.80 -10.66 18.36
CA ASN A 952 -20.60 -11.09 16.97
C ASN A 952 -19.87 -12.43 16.86
N ARG A 953 -18.90 -12.68 17.75
CA ARG A 953 -18.17 -13.95 17.81
C ARG A 953 -19.03 -15.10 18.31
N VAL A 954 -19.89 -14.86 19.30
CA VAL A 954 -20.86 -15.87 19.75
C VAL A 954 -21.91 -16.13 18.66
N TRP A 955 -22.43 -15.09 18.04
CA TRP A 955 -23.41 -15.17 16.94
C TRP A 955 -22.90 -16.02 15.78
N SER A 956 -21.66 -15.78 15.33
CA SER A 956 -21.07 -16.53 14.23
C SER A 956 -20.97 -18.03 14.52
N ALA A 957 -20.82 -18.43 15.79
CA ALA A 957 -20.81 -19.84 16.18
C ALA A 957 -22.17 -20.55 15.97
N PHE A 958 -23.29 -19.82 15.91
CA PHE A 958 -24.64 -20.38 15.67
C PHE A 958 -25.13 -20.20 14.24
N PHE A 959 -24.69 -19.15 13.54
CA PHE A 959 -25.13 -18.86 12.17
C PHE A 959 -24.06 -19.14 11.10
N GLY A 960 -22.83 -19.46 11.50
CA GLY A 960 -21.69 -19.71 10.62
C GLY A 960 -21.03 -18.46 10.03
N ARG A 961 -21.61 -17.28 10.32
CA ARG A 961 -21.14 -15.98 9.86
C ARG A 961 -21.51 -14.92 10.89
N GLY A 962 -20.59 -14.01 11.17
CA GLY A 962 -20.89 -12.82 11.98
C GLY A 962 -21.76 -11.82 11.22
N PHE A 963 -22.26 -10.81 11.93
CA PHE A 963 -22.82 -9.60 11.34
C PHE A 963 -21.79 -8.86 10.48
N VAL A 964 -20.51 -8.96 10.84
CA VAL A 964 -19.36 -8.64 9.98
C VAL A 964 -18.55 -9.91 9.71
N GLU A 965 -17.95 -9.98 8.52
CA GLU A 965 -17.08 -11.09 8.12
C GLU A 965 -15.79 -10.50 7.50
N PRO A 966 -14.59 -10.82 8.01
CA PRO A 966 -14.30 -11.64 9.20
C PRO A 966 -14.97 -11.15 10.51
N VAL A 967 -15.17 -12.06 11.46
CA VAL A 967 -15.94 -11.82 12.70
C VAL A 967 -15.32 -10.79 13.66
N ASP A 968 -14.09 -10.38 13.41
CA ASP A 968 -13.25 -9.49 14.21
C ASP A 968 -12.75 -8.27 13.41
N ASP A 969 -13.56 -7.83 12.43
CA ASP A 969 -13.19 -6.81 11.46
C ASP A 969 -14.31 -5.75 11.30
N PHE A 970 -14.60 -5.05 12.40
CA PHE A 970 -15.53 -3.93 12.45
C PHE A 970 -14.90 -2.67 11.87
N ARG A 971 -15.16 -2.41 10.60
CA ARG A 971 -14.66 -1.23 9.91
C ARG A 971 -15.72 -0.56 9.05
N VAL A 972 -15.53 0.73 8.77
CA VAL A 972 -16.43 1.51 7.91
C VAL A 972 -16.61 0.87 6.52
N SER A 973 -15.56 0.23 6.02
CA SER A 973 -15.54 -0.51 4.76
C SER A 973 -15.97 -1.97 4.87
N ASN A 974 -16.47 -2.45 6.01
CA ASN A 974 -17.03 -3.80 6.19
C ASN A 974 -18.41 -3.68 6.84
N PRO A 975 -19.50 -3.57 6.06
CA PRO A 975 -20.81 -3.27 6.60
C PRO A 975 -21.30 -4.35 7.55
N ILE A 976 -21.83 -3.89 8.69
CA ILE A 976 -22.58 -4.71 9.62
C ILE A 976 -23.92 -5.08 8.97
N VAL A 977 -24.20 -6.39 8.84
CA VAL A 977 -25.51 -6.91 8.47
C VAL A 977 -26.47 -6.64 9.62
N ASN A 978 -27.61 -5.98 9.35
CA ASN A 978 -28.63 -5.67 10.37
C ASN A 978 -28.07 -5.02 11.66
N GLU A 979 -27.54 -3.79 11.55
CA GLU A 979 -27.04 -2.99 12.70
C GLU A 979 -28.03 -2.91 13.88
N PRO A 980 -29.35 -2.71 13.67
CA PRO A 980 -30.31 -2.70 14.78
C PRO A 980 -30.32 -3.98 15.62
N LEU A 981 -30.17 -5.15 14.98
CA LEU A 981 -30.13 -6.43 15.67
C LEU A 981 -28.84 -6.60 16.49
N LEU A 982 -27.67 -6.30 15.91
CA LEU A 982 -26.41 -6.35 16.65
C LEU A 982 -26.44 -5.42 17.87
N ARG A 983 -26.96 -4.20 17.70
CA ARG A 983 -27.12 -3.24 18.79
C ARG A 983 -28.04 -3.78 19.89
N ALA A 984 -29.20 -4.32 19.55
CA ALA A 984 -30.13 -4.87 20.53
C ALA A 984 -29.52 -6.04 21.33
N LEU A 985 -28.77 -6.93 20.66
CA LEU A 985 -28.03 -8.01 21.31
C LEU A 985 -26.91 -7.49 22.22
N THR A 986 -26.21 -6.44 21.79
CA THR A 986 -25.14 -5.80 22.58
C THR A 986 -25.70 -5.18 23.85
N GLU A 987 -26.81 -4.44 23.75
CA GLU A 987 -27.50 -3.83 24.89
C GLU A 987 -28.01 -4.90 25.87
N ASP A 988 -28.59 -5.99 25.36
CA ASP A 988 -29.06 -7.13 26.15
C ASP A 988 -27.90 -7.85 26.87
N PHE A 989 -26.79 -8.10 26.17
CA PHE A 989 -25.61 -8.75 26.72
C PHE A 989 -24.96 -7.92 27.83
N THR A 990 -24.81 -6.61 27.63
CA THR A 990 -24.29 -5.69 28.64
C THR A 990 -25.22 -5.59 29.85
N LYS A 991 -26.55 -5.52 29.64
CA LYS A 991 -27.55 -5.44 30.71
C LYS A 991 -27.54 -6.68 31.62
N HIS A 992 -27.22 -7.85 31.06
CA HIS A 992 -27.14 -9.11 31.80
C HIS A 992 -25.72 -9.43 32.29
N GLY A 993 -24.87 -8.42 32.48
CA GLY A 993 -23.55 -8.59 33.08
C GLY A 993 -22.60 -9.43 32.24
N PHE A 994 -22.70 -9.33 30.90
CA PHE A 994 -21.85 -10.04 29.96
C PHE A 994 -21.92 -11.59 30.10
N ASP A 995 -23.08 -12.13 30.49
CA ASP A 995 -23.33 -13.57 30.62
C ASP A 995 -23.48 -14.24 29.24
N GLN A 996 -22.52 -15.08 28.87
CA GLN A 996 -22.52 -15.79 27.59
C GLN A 996 -23.65 -16.84 27.51
N LYS A 997 -23.98 -17.54 28.61
CA LYS A 997 -25.07 -18.52 28.60
C LYS A 997 -26.41 -17.84 28.40
N HIS A 998 -26.59 -16.65 28.97
CA HIS A 998 -27.78 -15.82 28.70
C HIS A 998 -27.88 -15.49 27.20
N LEU A 999 -26.82 -14.97 26.58
CA LEU A 999 -26.79 -14.67 25.14
C LEU A 999 -27.12 -15.89 24.28
N ILE A 1000 -26.52 -17.05 24.59
CA ILE A 1000 -26.78 -18.31 23.87
C ILE A 1000 -28.25 -18.72 24.03
N ARG A 1001 -28.80 -18.66 25.25
CA ARG A 1001 -30.21 -18.96 25.50
C ARG A 1001 -31.13 -18.08 24.66
N THR A 1002 -30.85 -16.78 24.60
CA THR A 1002 -31.62 -15.81 23.81
C THR A 1002 -31.56 -16.12 22.31
N ILE A 1003 -30.38 -16.49 21.79
CA ILE A 1003 -30.20 -16.91 20.39
C ILE A 1003 -30.99 -18.19 20.10
N LEU A 1004 -30.79 -19.26 20.86
CA LEU A 1004 -31.43 -20.56 20.61
C LEU A 1004 -32.96 -20.51 20.75
N SER A 1005 -33.47 -19.61 21.60
CA SER A 1005 -34.91 -19.40 21.79
C SER A 1005 -35.57 -18.58 20.67
N SER A 1006 -34.78 -17.88 19.85
CA SER A 1006 -35.31 -17.09 18.73
C SER A 1006 -35.91 -17.99 17.65
N ARG A 1007 -36.95 -17.48 16.98
CA ARG A 1007 -37.48 -18.12 15.76
C ARG A 1007 -36.43 -18.13 14.66
N LEU A 1008 -35.60 -17.08 14.57
CA LEU A 1008 -34.55 -16.93 13.57
C LEU A 1008 -33.54 -18.09 13.58
N TYR A 1009 -33.09 -18.53 14.76
CA TYR A 1009 -32.22 -19.70 14.87
C TYR A 1009 -32.96 -21.00 14.47
N GLN A 1010 -34.26 -21.07 14.76
CA GLN A 1010 -35.11 -22.24 14.53
C GLN A 1010 -35.65 -22.35 13.10
N LEU A 1011 -35.17 -21.53 12.16
CA LEU A 1011 -35.54 -21.64 10.75
C LEU A 1011 -34.97 -22.92 10.10
N SER A 1012 -35.69 -23.43 9.10
CA SER A 1012 -35.25 -24.54 8.25
C SER A 1012 -34.11 -24.11 7.31
N SER A 1013 -33.31 -25.07 6.85
CA SER A 1013 -32.32 -24.86 5.79
C SER A 1013 -32.94 -24.81 4.39
N GLU A 1014 -34.17 -25.30 4.23
CA GLU A 1014 -34.89 -25.30 2.97
C GLU A 1014 -35.26 -23.86 2.58
N PRO A 1015 -34.77 -23.35 1.43
CA PRO A 1015 -35.11 -22.02 0.96
C PRO A 1015 -36.54 -21.97 0.40
N ASN A 1016 -37.16 -20.79 0.48
CA ASN A 1016 -38.33 -20.42 -0.29
C ASN A 1016 -37.93 -19.55 -1.51
N GLU A 1017 -38.90 -19.23 -2.38
CA GLU A 1017 -38.65 -18.46 -3.61
C GLU A 1017 -38.01 -17.09 -3.38
N SER A 1018 -38.30 -16.45 -2.24
CA SER A 1018 -37.82 -15.09 -1.95
C SER A 1018 -36.42 -15.06 -1.33
N ASN A 1019 -35.98 -16.16 -0.71
CA ASN A 1019 -34.71 -16.23 0.02
C ASN A 1019 -33.68 -17.20 -0.57
N LEU A 1020 -33.97 -17.83 -1.70
CA LEU A 1020 -33.08 -18.77 -2.39
C LEU A 1020 -31.66 -18.20 -2.62
N ASN A 1021 -31.59 -16.92 -3.00
CA ASN A 1021 -30.34 -16.21 -3.26
C ASN A 1021 -29.79 -15.47 -2.03
N ASP A 1022 -30.47 -15.52 -0.89
CA ASP A 1022 -29.92 -14.97 0.34
C ASP A 1022 -28.81 -15.87 0.89
N THR A 1023 -27.67 -15.24 1.14
CA THR A 1023 -26.46 -15.87 1.66
C THR A 1023 -25.89 -15.13 2.87
N ARG A 1024 -26.53 -14.01 3.28
CA ARG A 1024 -25.94 -13.08 4.26
C ARG A 1024 -26.91 -12.60 5.35
N ASN A 1025 -28.22 -12.63 5.11
CA ASN A 1025 -29.21 -11.99 5.98
C ASN A 1025 -29.88 -12.92 7.00
N TYR A 1026 -29.44 -14.18 7.10
CA TYR A 1026 -30.00 -15.18 8.03
C TYR A 1026 -31.48 -15.51 7.81
N SER A 1027 -32.01 -15.32 6.60
CA SER A 1027 -33.41 -15.67 6.28
C SER A 1027 -33.72 -17.17 6.26
N ARG A 1028 -32.70 -18.01 6.46
CA ARG A 1028 -32.76 -19.46 6.62
C ARG A 1028 -31.54 -19.94 7.39
N SER A 1029 -31.56 -21.19 7.84
CA SER A 1029 -30.38 -21.82 8.42
C SER A 1029 -29.41 -22.26 7.32
N TYR A 1030 -28.15 -21.86 7.41
CA TYR A 1030 -27.12 -22.34 6.50
C TYR A 1030 -26.54 -23.66 7.01
N ARG A 1031 -26.26 -24.58 6.08
CA ARG A 1031 -25.58 -25.84 6.38
C ARG A 1031 -24.14 -25.55 6.76
N ARG A 1032 -23.69 -26.05 7.91
CA ARG A 1032 -22.35 -25.80 8.43
C ARG A 1032 -21.68 -27.11 8.74
N ARG A 1033 -20.45 -27.24 8.27
CA ARG A 1033 -19.67 -28.44 8.49
C ARG A 1033 -19.23 -28.51 9.94
N LEU A 1034 -19.19 -29.73 10.48
CA LEU A 1034 -18.71 -29.96 11.84
C LEU A 1034 -17.19 -29.73 11.94
N PRO A 1035 -16.72 -29.04 13.00
CA PRO A 1035 -15.29 -28.94 13.32
C PRO A 1035 -14.66 -30.33 13.48
N ALA A 1036 -13.36 -30.43 13.22
CA ALA A 1036 -12.59 -31.67 13.26
C ALA A 1036 -12.81 -32.50 14.54
N GLU A 1037 -12.76 -31.85 15.70
CA GLU A 1037 -12.92 -32.46 17.02
C GLU A 1037 -14.36 -32.98 17.21
N VAL A 1038 -15.34 -32.15 16.87
CA VAL A 1038 -16.78 -32.49 16.96
C VAL A 1038 -17.12 -33.65 16.05
N LEU A 1039 -16.59 -33.67 14.83
CA LEU A 1039 -16.86 -34.75 13.89
C LEU A 1039 -16.22 -36.06 14.31
N LEU A 1040 -14.97 -36.03 14.83
CA LEU A 1040 -14.33 -37.24 15.37
C LEU A 1040 -15.11 -37.79 16.56
N ASP A 1041 -15.52 -36.93 17.49
CA ASP A 1041 -16.35 -37.34 18.62
C ASP A 1041 -17.71 -37.87 18.18
N ALA A 1042 -18.34 -37.28 17.15
CA ALA A 1042 -19.56 -37.81 16.56
C ALA A 1042 -19.36 -39.21 15.94
N VAL A 1043 -18.24 -39.44 15.22
CA VAL A 1043 -17.89 -40.77 14.70
C VAL A 1043 -17.73 -41.77 15.86
N ASN A 1044 -17.09 -41.35 16.95
CA ASN A 1044 -16.88 -42.18 18.13
C ASN A 1044 -18.20 -42.53 18.83
N ASP A 1045 -19.11 -41.57 18.97
CA ASP A 1045 -20.43 -41.77 19.59
C ASP A 1045 -21.29 -42.75 18.77
N VAL A 1046 -21.27 -42.60 17.45
CA VAL A 1046 -22.06 -43.44 16.54
C VAL A 1046 -21.49 -44.85 16.44
N THR A 1047 -20.17 -44.99 16.28
CA THR A 1047 -19.52 -46.31 16.23
C THR A 1047 -19.46 -46.99 17.58
N GLY A 1048 -19.55 -46.24 18.68
CA GLY A 1048 -19.38 -46.74 20.05
C GLY A 1048 -17.93 -47.13 20.38
N VAL A 1049 -16.96 -46.65 19.59
CA VAL A 1049 -15.53 -46.98 19.73
C VAL A 1049 -14.73 -45.68 19.90
N PRO A 1050 -14.30 -45.33 21.12
CA PRO A 1050 -13.54 -44.12 21.37
C PRO A 1050 -12.13 -44.18 20.75
N ASP A 1051 -11.56 -43.02 20.43
CA ASP A 1051 -10.12 -42.90 20.19
C ASP A 1051 -9.35 -42.77 21.51
N GLU A 1052 -8.08 -43.18 21.48
CA GLU A 1052 -7.12 -42.92 22.55
C GLU A 1052 -6.17 -41.80 22.13
N PHE A 1053 -5.96 -40.85 23.04
CA PHE A 1053 -5.08 -39.71 22.80
C PHE A 1053 -3.84 -39.82 23.67
N ASN A 1054 -2.66 -39.83 23.04
CA ASN A 1054 -1.40 -39.97 23.76
C ASN A 1054 -1.25 -38.88 24.84
N GLY A 1055 -0.87 -39.28 26.05
CA GLY A 1055 -0.73 -38.38 27.20
C GLY A 1055 -2.06 -37.90 27.80
N SER A 1056 -3.19 -38.51 27.44
CA SER A 1056 -4.51 -38.22 28.02
C SER A 1056 -5.11 -39.47 28.71
N PRO A 1057 -5.99 -39.30 29.73
CA PRO A 1057 -6.67 -40.43 30.36
C PRO A 1057 -7.55 -41.22 29.36
N PRO A 1058 -7.77 -42.54 29.58
CA PRO A 1058 -8.74 -43.31 28.79
C PRO A 1058 -10.14 -42.69 28.82
N GLY A 1059 -10.82 -42.67 27.67
CA GLY A 1059 -12.15 -42.06 27.53
C GLY A 1059 -12.14 -40.54 27.30
N THR A 1060 -10.96 -39.91 27.16
CA THR A 1060 -10.85 -38.50 26.77
C THR A 1060 -11.46 -38.30 25.38
N ARG A 1061 -12.32 -37.28 25.24
CA ARG A 1061 -12.92 -36.90 23.95
C ARG A 1061 -11.98 -36.04 23.11
N ALA A 1062 -12.15 -36.00 21.80
CA ALA A 1062 -11.34 -35.17 20.90
C ALA A 1062 -11.44 -33.67 21.27
N LEU A 1063 -12.64 -33.20 21.64
CA LEU A 1063 -12.89 -31.84 22.14
C LEU A 1063 -12.11 -31.49 23.43
N GLN A 1064 -11.64 -32.49 24.17
CA GLN A 1064 -10.85 -32.33 25.40
C GLN A 1064 -9.34 -32.28 25.13
N THR A 1065 -8.90 -32.45 23.88
CA THR A 1065 -7.49 -32.33 23.54
C THR A 1065 -6.99 -30.89 23.75
N TRP A 1066 -5.83 -30.76 24.41
CA TRP A 1066 -5.27 -29.48 24.85
C TRP A 1066 -4.19 -28.93 23.89
N SER A 1067 -3.78 -29.70 22.88
CA SER A 1067 -2.75 -29.28 21.91
C SER A 1067 -2.88 -29.99 20.57
N TYR A 1068 -2.54 -29.28 19.48
CA TYR A 1068 -2.40 -29.85 18.13
C TYR A 1068 -1.32 -30.94 18.05
N LYS A 1069 -0.39 -30.98 19.02
CA LYS A 1069 0.64 -32.02 19.12
C LYS A 1069 0.10 -33.39 19.47
N VAL A 1070 -1.12 -33.48 19.99
CA VAL A 1070 -1.79 -34.76 20.18
C VAL A 1070 -2.04 -35.36 18.79
N PRO A 1071 -1.40 -36.48 18.42
CA PRO A 1071 -1.47 -37.02 17.06
C PRO A 1071 -2.90 -37.44 16.72
N SER A 1072 -3.42 -37.00 15.57
CA SER A 1072 -4.69 -37.48 15.02
C SER A 1072 -4.79 -37.19 13.53
N GLN A 1073 -4.59 -38.23 12.72
CA GLN A 1073 -4.73 -38.12 11.27
C GLN A 1073 -6.12 -37.65 10.85
N PHE A 1074 -7.16 -38.04 11.59
CA PHE A 1074 -8.53 -37.60 11.34
C PHE A 1074 -8.66 -36.09 11.55
N MET A 1075 -8.28 -35.58 12.73
CA MET A 1075 -8.43 -34.16 13.02
C MET A 1075 -7.62 -33.29 12.05
N ASP A 1076 -6.42 -33.75 11.69
CA ASP A 1076 -5.54 -33.04 10.76
C ASP A 1076 -6.13 -33.03 9.32
N ALA A 1077 -6.72 -34.14 8.85
CA ALA A 1077 -7.42 -34.18 7.56
C ALA A 1077 -8.64 -33.25 7.52
N PHE A 1078 -9.26 -33.00 8.69
CA PHE A 1078 -10.42 -32.13 8.86
C PHE A 1078 -10.05 -30.69 9.26
N ASN A 1079 -8.80 -30.29 8.99
CA ASN A 1079 -8.27 -28.95 9.19
C ASN A 1079 -8.34 -28.45 10.64
N ARG A 1080 -7.97 -29.29 11.61
CA ARG A 1080 -7.69 -28.81 12.98
C ARG A 1080 -6.57 -27.77 12.96
N PRO A 1081 -6.74 -26.60 13.60
CA PRO A 1081 -5.75 -25.53 13.58
C PRO A 1081 -4.39 -25.91 14.17
N ASN A 1082 -3.32 -25.58 13.45
CA ASN A 1082 -1.95 -25.60 13.93
C ASN A 1082 -1.62 -24.30 14.68
N SER A 1083 -1.44 -24.41 16.00
CA SER A 1083 -1.08 -23.27 16.88
C SER A 1083 0.30 -22.63 16.58
N SER A 1084 1.07 -23.15 15.63
CA SER A 1084 2.31 -22.53 15.12
C SER A 1084 2.06 -21.42 14.10
N SER A 1085 0.84 -21.35 13.55
CA SER A 1085 0.45 -20.38 12.53
C SER A 1085 -0.28 -19.21 13.18
N ASP A 1086 0.08 -17.96 12.85
CA ASP A 1086 -0.47 -16.74 13.47
C ASP A 1086 -1.98 -16.49 13.19
N CYS A 1087 -2.60 -17.28 12.29
CA CYS A 1087 -4.05 -17.27 12.05
C CYS A 1087 -4.58 -18.71 12.05
N PRO A 1088 -5.72 -19.01 12.74
CA PRO A 1088 -6.42 -20.29 12.62
C PRO A 1088 -7.22 -20.37 11.31
N CYS A 1089 -6.59 -19.94 10.21
CA CYS A 1089 -7.11 -19.90 8.85
C CYS A 1089 -7.48 -21.31 8.33
N GLU A 1090 -7.04 -22.35 9.05
CA GLU A 1090 -7.36 -23.76 8.83
C GLU A 1090 -8.80 -24.12 9.25
N ARG A 1091 -9.52 -23.31 10.06
CA ARG A 1091 -10.98 -23.46 10.30
C ARG A 1091 -11.82 -23.09 9.05
N ASP A 1092 -11.42 -23.58 7.88
CA ASP A 1092 -12.12 -23.42 6.61
C ASP A 1092 -13.27 -24.44 6.53
N GLY A 1093 -14.49 -23.93 6.39
CA GLY A 1093 -15.70 -24.74 6.22
C GLY A 1093 -15.86 -25.36 4.83
N ARG A 1094 -14.98 -25.05 3.86
CA ARG A 1094 -15.03 -25.62 2.51
C ARG A 1094 -14.72 -27.12 2.51
N THR A 1095 -15.35 -27.83 1.58
CA THR A 1095 -15.14 -29.27 1.37
C THR A 1095 -13.88 -29.53 0.55
N SER A 1096 -13.10 -30.54 0.91
CA SER A 1096 -11.95 -31.01 0.14
C SER A 1096 -12.07 -32.49 -0.24
N VAL A 1097 -11.44 -32.87 -1.35
CA VAL A 1097 -11.39 -34.28 -1.80
C VAL A 1097 -10.71 -35.17 -0.76
N VAL A 1098 -9.67 -34.66 -0.08
CA VAL A 1098 -8.95 -35.38 0.97
C VAL A 1098 -9.90 -35.81 2.10
N GLN A 1099 -10.83 -34.94 2.47
CA GLN A 1099 -11.78 -35.19 3.56
C GLN A 1099 -12.82 -36.23 3.18
N SER A 1100 -13.35 -36.16 1.95
CA SER A 1100 -14.25 -37.19 1.43
C SER A 1100 -13.56 -38.55 1.34
N LEU A 1101 -12.34 -38.61 0.80
CA LEU A 1101 -11.56 -39.85 0.72
C LEU A 1101 -11.23 -40.42 2.11
N HIS A 1102 -10.97 -39.56 3.10
CA HIS A 1102 -10.74 -39.98 4.47
C HIS A 1102 -11.97 -40.68 5.06
N MET A 1103 -13.18 -40.12 4.90
CA MET A 1103 -14.42 -40.76 5.39
C MET A 1103 -14.74 -42.08 4.69
N MET A 1104 -14.34 -42.23 3.43
CA MET A 1104 -14.64 -43.44 2.68
C MET A 1104 -13.69 -44.59 3.03
N ASN A 1105 -12.38 -44.28 3.13
CA ASN A 1105 -11.33 -45.31 3.02
C ASN A 1105 -10.30 -45.30 4.16
N ALA A 1106 -10.43 -44.44 5.19
CA ALA A 1106 -9.46 -44.43 6.28
C ALA A 1106 -9.48 -45.75 7.05
N GLN A 1107 -8.29 -46.36 7.20
CA GLN A 1107 -8.13 -47.62 7.93
C GLN A 1107 -8.61 -47.51 9.39
N SER A 1108 -8.38 -46.36 10.03
CA SER A 1108 -8.86 -46.08 11.39
C SER A 1108 -10.39 -46.13 11.50
N LEU A 1109 -11.10 -45.62 10.49
CA LEU A 1109 -12.56 -45.67 10.46
C LEU A 1109 -13.06 -47.10 10.22
N GLN A 1110 -12.42 -47.84 9.31
CA GLN A 1110 -12.76 -49.24 9.06
C GLN A 1110 -12.62 -50.10 10.33
N VAL A 1111 -11.54 -49.89 11.09
CA VAL A 1111 -11.32 -50.58 12.37
C VAL A 1111 -12.43 -50.29 13.38
N LYS A 1112 -12.93 -49.05 13.44
CA LYS A 1112 -14.07 -48.69 14.32
C LYS A 1112 -15.36 -49.39 13.90
N LEU A 1113 -15.64 -49.45 12.60
CA LEU A 1113 -16.83 -50.10 12.06
C LEU A 1113 -16.86 -51.61 12.33
N THR A 1114 -15.71 -52.28 12.17
CA THR A 1114 -15.59 -53.74 12.36
C THR A 1114 -15.18 -54.16 13.78
N SER A 1115 -15.15 -53.22 14.73
CA SER A 1115 -14.68 -53.48 16.09
C SER A 1115 -15.57 -54.48 16.84
N LYS A 1116 -14.96 -55.39 17.59
CA LYS A 1116 -15.67 -56.37 18.42
C LYS A 1116 -16.44 -55.72 19.58
N ASP A 1117 -15.98 -54.56 20.04
CA ASP A 1117 -16.60 -53.81 21.15
C ASP A 1117 -17.53 -52.69 20.67
N GLY A 1118 -17.61 -52.48 19.34
CA GLY A 1118 -18.37 -51.41 18.70
C GLY A 1118 -19.89 -51.63 18.70
N ARG A 1119 -20.63 -50.56 18.43
CA ARG A 1119 -22.10 -50.53 18.32
C ARG A 1119 -22.59 -51.54 17.29
N VAL A 1120 -21.93 -51.62 16.13
CA VAL A 1120 -22.31 -52.54 15.05
C VAL A 1120 -22.30 -53.99 15.52
N LYS A 1121 -21.23 -54.42 16.21
CA LYS A 1121 -21.14 -55.79 16.73
C LYS A 1121 -22.23 -56.09 17.76
N LYS A 1122 -22.43 -55.17 18.72
CA LYS A 1122 -23.48 -55.29 19.75
C LYS A 1122 -24.89 -55.40 19.15
N LEU A 1123 -25.17 -54.62 18.11
CA LEU A 1123 -26.45 -54.66 17.38
C LEU A 1123 -26.61 -55.94 16.54
N ALA A 1124 -25.55 -56.36 15.87
CA ALA A 1124 -25.56 -57.56 15.03
C ALA A 1124 -25.74 -58.85 15.84
N ASP A 1125 -25.12 -58.94 17.04
CA ASP A 1125 -25.25 -60.09 17.94
C ASP A 1125 -26.62 -60.14 18.66
N GLY A 1126 -27.37 -59.03 18.64
CA GLY A 1126 -28.73 -58.95 19.17
C GLY A 1126 -29.78 -59.66 18.30
N LYS A 1127 -31.01 -59.79 18.84
CA LYS A 1127 -32.14 -60.48 18.19
C LYS A 1127 -33.14 -59.55 17.47
N SER A 1128 -32.89 -58.24 17.43
CA SER A 1128 -33.77 -57.25 16.82
C SER A 1128 -34.00 -57.46 15.32
N GLU A 1129 -35.14 -57.04 14.80
CA GLU A 1129 -35.38 -57.10 13.35
C GLU A 1129 -34.50 -56.08 12.58
N PRO A 1130 -34.14 -56.32 11.31
CA PRO A 1130 -33.32 -55.38 10.52
C PRO A 1130 -33.86 -53.94 10.53
N THR A 1131 -35.18 -53.76 10.53
CA THR A 1131 -35.83 -52.45 10.61
C THR A 1131 -35.56 -51.72 11.93
N GLU A 1132 -35.47 -52.47 13.04
CA GLU A 1132 -35.12 -51.92 14.35
C GLU A 1132 -33.65 -51.55 14.42
N LEU A 1133 -32.76 -52.36 13.82
CA LEU A 1133 -31.33 -52.05 13.72
C LEU A 1133 -31.09 -50.76 12.94
N VAL A 1134 -31.72 -50.63 11.77
CA VAL A 1134 -31.66 -49.41 10.94
C VAL A 1134 -32.16 -48.21 11.75
N THR A 1135 -33.28 -48.36 12.46
CA THR A 1135 -33.82 -47.27 13.29
C THR A 1135 -32.82 -46.83 14.36
N GLU A 1136 -32.16 -47.76 15.04
CA GLU A 1136 -31.14 -47.44 16.04
C GLU A 1136 -29.92 -46.72 15.44
N LEU A 1137 -29.47 -47.13 14.25
CA LEU A 1137 -28.37 -46.48 13.54
C LEU A 1137 -28.73 -45.04 13.10
N TYR A 1138 -29.96 -44.81 12.63
CA TYR A 1138 -30.42 -43.47 12.25
C TYR A 1138 -30.57 -42.55 13.47
N LEU A 1139 -31.07 -43.08 14.60
CA LEU A 1139 -31.14 -42.30 15.84
C LEU A 1139 -29.75 -41.91 16.34
N ALA A 1140 -28.78 -42.82 16.26
CA ALA A 1140 -27.40 -42.52 16.62
C ALA A 1140 -26.75 -41.51 15.65
N ALA A 1141 -26.87 -41.72 14.34
CA ALA A 1141 -26.16 -40.93 13.34
C ALA A 1141 -26.80 -39.55 13.08
N PHE A 1142 -28.13 -39.49 12.98
CA PHE A 1142 -28.89 -38.31 12.54
C PHE A 1142 -29.83 -37.75 13.60
N SER A 1143 -30.01 -38.41 14.75
CA SER A 1143 -30.90 -37.94 15.81
C SER A 1143 -32.36 -37.81 15.34
N ARG A 1144 -32.79 -38.70 14.43
CA ARG A 1144 -34.17 -38.80 13.93
C ARG A 1144 -34.55 -40.22 13.59
N PHE A 1145 -35.85 -40.47 13.44
CA PHE A 1145 -36.33 -41.71 12.87
C PHE A 1145 -36.09 -41.75 11.35
N PRO A 1146 -35.75 -42.91 10.77
CA PRO A 1146 -35.69 -43.07 9.33
C PRO A 1146 -37.10 -42.96 8.72
N THR A 1147 -37.19 -42.38 7.53
CA THR A 1147 -38.40 -42.37 6.71
C THR A 1147 -38.72 -43.78 6.20
N SER A 1148 -39.96 -44.03 5.77
CA SER A 1148 -40.34 -45.34 5.23
C SER A 1148 -39.50 -45.78 4.03
N SER A 1149 -39.07 -44.84 3.17
CA SER A 1149 -38.17 -45.10 2.04
C SER A 1149 -36.74 -45.42 2.48
N GLU A 1150 -36.26 -44.79 3.54
CA GLU A 1150 -34.94 -45.06 4.12
C GLU A 1150 -34.91 -46.41 4.83
N ILE A 1151 -35.97 -46.77 5.58
CA ILE A 1151 -36.13 -48.11 6.16
C ILE A 1151 -36.10 -49.17 5.06
N ALA A 1152 -36.88 -49.00 3.99
CA ALA A 1152 -36.93 -49.97 2.89
C ALA A 1152 -35.55 -50.13 2.22
N SER A 1153 -34.89 -49.01 1.90
CA SER A 1153 -33.58 -49.01 1.24
C SER A 1153 -32.47 -49.62 2.12
N ALA A 1154 -32.38 -49.21 3.39
CA ALA A 1154 -31.33 -49.70 4.29
C ALA A 1154 -31.56 -51.15 4.73
N SER A 1155 -32.83 -51.57 4.93
CA SER A 1155 -33.13 -52.96 5.29
C SER A 1155 -32.84 -53.94 4.15
N ALA A 1156 -32.87 -53.48 2.89
CA ALA A 1156 -32.54 -54.31 1.73
C ALA A 1156 -31.08 -54.84 1.77
N ALA A 1157 -30.16 -54.12 2.41
CA ALA A 1157 -28.76 -54.54 2.56
C ALA A 1157 -28.65 -55.90 3.30
N TYR A 1158 -29.56 -56.20 4.23
CA TYR A 1158 -29.58 -57.45 4.99
C TYR A 1158 -30.06 -58.66 4.18
N SER A 1159 -30.64 -58.44 2.99
CA SER A 1159 -31.13 -59.49 2.10
C SER A 1159 -30.24 -59.71 0.87
N MET A 1160 -29.09 -59.03 0.79
CA MET A 1160 -28.14 -59.20 -0.30
C MET A 1160 -27.42 -60.55 -0.24
N ASN A 1161 -27.13 -61.13 -1.40
CA ASN A 1161 -26.48 -62.44 -1.48
C ASN A 1161 -25.06 -62.38 -0.90
N GLY A 1162 -24.77 -63.22 0.10
CA GLY A 1162 -23.51 -63.23 0.82
C GLY A 1162 -23.41 -62.23 1.99
N ALA A 1163 -24.43 -61.40 2.24
CA ALA A 1163 -24.44 -60.48 3.38
C ALA A 1163 -24.69 -61.24 4.69
N THR A 1164 -23.82 -61.01 5.66
CA THR A 1164 -24.09 -61.40 7.05
C THR A 1164 -24.81 -60.26 7.77
N ARG A 1165 -25.51 -60.57 8.85
CA ARG A 1165 -26.15 -59.55 9.70
C ARG A 1165 -25.15 -58.49 10.19
N GLN A 1166 -23.92 -58.90 10.48
CA GLN A 1166 -22.84 -57.98 10.85
C GLN A 1166 -22.42 -57.12 9.67
N SER A 1167 -22.02 -57.71 8.53
CA SER A 1167 -21.54 -56.94 7.36
C SER A 1167 -22.60 -55.98 6.81
N ALA A 1168 -23.88 -56.38 6.79
CA ALA A 1168 -24.96 -55.47 6.38
C ALA A 1168 -25.13 -54.28 7.35
N THR A 1169 -24.95 -54.49 8.65
CA THR A 1169 -24.98 -53.40 9.65
C THR A 1169 -23.78 -52.47 9.50
N GLU A 1170 -22.59 -53.02 9.19
CA GLU A 1170 -21.38 -52.26 8.88
C GLU A 1170 -21.59 -51.36 7.66
N ASP A 1171 -22.14 -51.92 6.56
CA ASP A 1171 -22.40 -51.20 5.31
C ASP A 1171 -23.43 -50.07 5.49
N VAL A 1172 -24.52 -50.33 6.22
CA VAL A 1172 -25.54 -49.30 6.51
C VAL A 1172 -24.92 -48.18 7.32
N LEU A 1173 -24.17 -48.48 8.38
CA LEU A 1173 -23.55 -47.42 9.19
C LEU A 1173 -22.49 -46.65 8.39
N TRP A 1174 -21.66 -47.33 7.59
CA TRP A 1174 -20.69 -46.69 6.71
C TRP A 1174 -21.36 -45.70 5.74
N ALA A 1175 -22.50 -46.09 5.16
CA ALA A 1175 -23.27 -45.23 4.27
C ALA A 1175 -23.82 -43.97 4.98
N LEU A 1176 -24.28 -44.11 6.23
CA LEU A 1176 -24.75 -42.97 7.03
C LEU A 1176 -23.60 -41.99 7.35
N LEU A 1177 -22.44 -42.51 7.78
CA LEU A 1177 -21.26 -41.68 8.10
C LEU A 1177 -20.73 -40.90 6.88
N ASN A 1178 -20.89 -41.46 5.68
CA ASN A 1178 -20.45 -40.84 4.43
C ASN A 1178 -21.52 -39.93 3.77
N SER A 1179 -22.67 -39.74 4.44
CA SER A 1179 -23.72 -38.85 3.94
C SER A 1179 -23.45 -37.38 4.29
N PRO A 1180 -23.95 -36.42 3.49
CA PRO A 1180 -23.91 -35.01 3.86
C PRO A 1180 -24.61 -34.73 5.21
N GLU A 1181 -25.72 -35.39 5.50
CA GLU A 1181 -26.46 -35.19 6.76
C GLU A 1181 -25.62 -35.49 8.01
N PHE A 1182 -24.62 -36.37 7.90
CA PHE A 1182 -23.72 -36.66 9.02
C PHE A 1182 -22.66 -35.57 9.23
N VAL A 1183 -21.98 -35.16 8.14
CA VAL A 1183 -20.82 -34.23 8.21
C VAL A 1183 -21.22 -32.76 8.39
N PHE A 1184 -22.49 -32.43 8.17
CA PHE A 1184 -23.07 -31.11 8.43
C PHE A 1184 -23.94 -31.12 9.70
N ASN A 1185 -24.18 -29.94 10.27
CA ASN A 1185 -24.93 -29.76 11.52
C ASN A 1185 -26.45 -30.01 11.37
N HIS A 1186 -27.03 -29.73 10.20
CA HIS A 1186 -28.26 -30.31 9.63
C HIS A 1186 -28.39 -29.86 8.16
#